data_AF-A0A4R1JNW2-F1
#
_entry.id   AF-A0A4R1JNW2-F1
#
_cell.length_a   1.000
_cell.length_b   1.000
_cell.length_c   1.000
_cell.angle_alpha   90.00
_cell.angle_beta   90.00
_cell.angle_gamma   90.00
#
_symmetry.space_group_name_H-M   'P 1'
#
loop_
_entity.id
_entity.type
_entity.pdbx_description
1 polymer ?
#
loop_
_entity_poly.entity_id
_entity_poly.type
_entity_poly.pdbx_seq_one_letter_code
_entity_poly.pdbx_strand_id
1 'polypeptide(L)'
;MTNNFKLKKNRLLTLLILVVSHYCGYSQSFLSVSGGLEKPNGKPINIELNLTSTPMECTSQTIILNIGKLNYIPSSNLISQEILVTPTTTNGETILSITGITNKTDGYSRTITIGAQFAPGTCDYTKQEITASLNFVGCNKPSINASPITVTSKTPNNAIISLSDQTWQQPYCLKKIIRYRLDITNNGNTGFNIINPQVFLELDKCAEIVGIYKYSTYESMNPVITATINTQTAVFNIPDLLLSPNTYYSYYDLYVRYPCLDGINDCTSGSKSISAYIKGKTCGSDISSNISTTTTKIITDSSCGDVTCSTGTGTVEIPTISLSSSLPCPTACNLSIYTQFNLNNHPLNFTSTNLTFIVDIPAGLNATNAYATSACNTAFTVKYINEVGEKQNTPYSGSLTRKVEFTTTCTLTRPNIYFTIMYGYDPYHTPIEDAILSFNYKLTSDETAVNGNASKTVGKCNSSMSGSTQVKKVTATNYDNNYNASGVPGEVFTYRLNITNYGTGADISTTITNILDEKLEYTGNFKYAFGNLIYESLLGNSSVTIPDLGTLNISIPKIGESGTILLKGFNFPCTTKTLYIEFNVRVKDYVTSGTIIPNVFRTNELNLSTSKINIIPFSYVKSKMFVKCSLADEWSDQGINVKNGEEVDFKMQITNAGSNPVIVSELINLKPQLNDQYEFGSNPRNSSLKINYSCDLPKINTSLTASPSVSFKYAQNPVTMDRNMLCPPQNSGNVPNWTSPCSVDTNWFNAAFPKNFTLSPGDFVEVIYKGKVSGNTGVANNSFAFKVVNSKGDCDLFSDSSNLLTITNDGIGIGCKSCALTNPNSIEIKKLFENLLKNIITRLINGETDTQINGTKPNELFLLKPYISNGGGDKIYHFVSVRNAQNKITSIRFSFSENSQNDVSFLEENGLFYDPEVGAVDSSYLKIDTSLFATPSQYFTTCRKLVSENGSTNSGTDCKNRTEVRYIDFCPDKFCVPINGEIKAIVP
;
A
#
# COMPACT_ATOMS: atom_id res chain seq x y z
N MET A 1 2.95 -35.89 18.40
CA MET A 1 3.09 -36.19 16.95
C MET A 1 2.55 -37.56 16.52
N THR A 2 1.73 -38.26 17.32
CA THR A 2 1.21 -39.62 17.01
C THR A 2 -0.21 -39.67 16.44
N ASN A 3 -0.96 -38.56 16.41
CA ASN A 3 -2.35 -38.54 15.92
C ASN A 3 -2.49 -38.40 14.39
N ASN A 4 -1.46 -37.94 13.67
CA ASN A 4 -1.53 -37.76 12.20
C ASN A 4 -1.41 -39.06 11.40
N PHE A 5 -1.06 -40.19 12.03
CA PHE A 5 -0.93 -41.48 11.35
C PHE A 5 -2.24 -42.26 11.21
N LYS A 6 -3.25 -42.05 12.08
CA LYS A 6 -4.55 -42.76 12.00
C LYS A 6 -5.48 -42.20 10.91
N LEU A 7 -5.46 -40.89 10.66
CA LEU A 7 -6.29 -40.25 9.61
C LEU A 7 -5.89 -40.67 8.19
N LYS A 8 -4.60 -40.91 7.93
CA LYS A 8 -4.11 -41.37 6.62
C LYS A 8 -4.58 -42.80 6.29
N LYS A 9 -4.80 -43.66 7.29
CA LYS A 9 -5.20 -45.06 7.09
C LYS A 9 -6.66 -45.19 6.63
N ASN A 10 -7.57 -44.37 7.17
CA ASN A 10 -8.97 -44.35 6.73
C ASN A 10 -9.13 -43.78 5.31
N ARG A 11 -8.41 -42.70 4.96
CA ARG A 11 -8.44 -42.17 3.59
C ARG A 11 -7.92 -43.17 2.55
N LEU A 12 -6.88 -43.94 2.88
CA LEU A 12 -6.35 -44.99 2.00
C LEU A 12 -7.36 -46.14 1.80
N LEU A 13 -8.08 -46.55 2.85
CA LEU A 13 -9.11 -47.58 2.78
C LEU A 13 -10.32 -47.12 1.96
N THR A 14 -10.76 -45.87 2.11
CA THR A 14 -11.84 -45.30 1.29
C THR A 14 -11.45 -45.21 -0.19
N LEU A 15 -10.19 -44.86 -0.48
CA LEU A 15 -9.67 -44.85 -1.86
C LEU A 15 -9.63 -46.26 -2.46
N LEU A 16 -9.22 -47.27 -1.67
CA LEU A 16 -9.17 -48.66 -2.11
C LEU A 16 -10.57 -49.22 -2.41
N ILE A 17 -11.56 -48.90 -1.56
CA ILE A 17 -12.96 -49.32 -1.75
C ILE A 17 -13.56 -48.64 -3.00
N LEU A 18 -13.25 -47.36 -3.23
CA LEU A 18 -13.67 -46.64 -4.44
C LEU A 18 -13.10 -47.29 -5.72
N VAL A 19 -11.81 -47.65 -5.73
CA VAL A 19 -11.16 -48.28 -6.88
C VAL A 19 -11.71 -49.69 -7.15
N VAL A 20 -11.97 -50.48 -6.11
CA VAL A 20 -12.55 -51.84 -6.26
C VAL A 20 -14.02 -51.76 -6.72
N SER A 21 -14.79 -50.78 -6.24
CA SER A 21 -16.19 -50.59 -6.66
C SER A 21 -16.33 -50.17 -8.12
N HIS A 22 -15.34 -49.47 -8.68
CA HIS A 22 -15.34 -49.05 -10.09
C HIS A 22 -15.11 -50.23 -11.06
N TYR A 23 -14.44 -51.30 -10.61
CA TYR A 23 -14.11 -52.45 -11.46
C TYR A 23 -15.15 -53.58 -11.46
N CYS A 24 -16.11 -53.59 -10.53
CA CYS A 24 -17.06 -54.71 -10.37
C CYS A 24 -18.54 -54.40 -10.68
N GLY A 25 -18.89 -53.20 -11.15
CA GLY A 25 -20.27 -52.90 -11.59
C GLY A 25 -21.36 -52.92 -10.50
N TYR A 26 -20.98 -53.06 -9.23
CA TYR A 26 -21.91 -53.01 -8.09
C TYR A 26 -22.04 -51.57 -7.59
N SER A 27 -23.17 -50.94 -7.84
CA SER A 27 -23.53 -49.63 -7.29
C SER A 27 -23.91 -49.75 -5.81
N GLN A 28 -23.00 -49.38 -4.92
CA GLN A 28 -23.26 -49.33 -3.47
C GLN A 28 -23.06 -47.91 -2.93
N SER A 29 -24.04 -47.43 -2.17
CA SER A 29 -23.90 -46.18 -1.41
C SER A 29 -23.23 -46.48 -0.08
N PHE A 30 -22.30 -45.61 0.36
CA PHE A 30 -21.60 -45.78 1.63
C PHE A 30 -21.91 -44.61 2.56
N LEU A 31 -22.21 -44.92 3.83
CA LEU A 31 -22.30 -43.96 4.92
C LEU A 31 -21.24 -44.32 5.95
N SER A 32 -20.32 -43.39 6.22
CA SER A 32 -19.37 -43.52 7.32
C SER A 32 -19.48 -42.33 8.27
N VAL A 33 -19.38 -42.61 9.57
CA VAL A 33 -19.38 -41.62 10.64
C VAL A 33 -17.97 -41.55 11.21
N SER A 34 -17.41 -40.34 11.37
CA SER A 34 -16.13 -40.17 12.04
C SER A 34 -16.16 -39.04 13.07
N GLY A 35 -15.46 -39.26 14.20
CA GLY A 35 -15.35 -38.34 15.33
C GLY A 35 -14.25 -38.81 16.29
N GLY A 36 -13.57 -37.87 16.96
CA GLY A 36 -12.54 -38.24 17.94
C GLY A 36 -13.14 -38.91 19.19
N LEU A 37 -12.50 -39.94 19.71
CA LEU A 37 -13.03 -40.84 20.77
C LEU A 37 -13.16 -40.19 22.17
N GLU A 38 -12.37 -39.16 22.48
CA GLU A 38 -12.45 -38.40 23.73
C GLU A 38 -12.66 -36.91 23.42
N LYS A 39 -13.68 -36.28 24.01
CA LYS A 39 -14.04 -34.89 23.74
C LYS A 39 -14.36 -34.09 25.01
N PRO A 40 -13.86 -32.84 25.12
CA PRO A 40 -14.17 -31.96 26.24
C PRO A 40 -15.66 -31.66 26.35
N ASN A 41 -16.19 -31.64 27.56
CA ASN A 41 -17.56 -31.19 27.83
C ASN A 41 -17.78 -29.74 27.36
N GLY A 42 -18.91 -29.47 26.71
CA GLY A 42 -19.26 -28.14 26.19
C GLY A 42 -18.44 -27.67 24.98
N LYS A 43 -17.56 -28.50 24.41
CA LYS A 43 -16.94 -28.22 23.10
C LYS A 43 -17.68 -28.95 21.98
N PRO A 44 -17.91 -28.30 20.83
CA PRO A 44 -18.51 -28.94 19.67
C PRO A 44 -17.66 -30.11 19.18
N ILE A 45 -18.34 -31.24 18.98
CA ILE A 45 -17.89 -32.44 18.31
C ILE A 45 -18.42 -32.36 16.89
N ASN A 46 -17.51 -32.29 15.93
CA ASN A 46 -17.86 -32.40 14.52
C ASN A 46 -18.02 -33.88 14.18
N ILE A 47 -19.25 -34.27 13.86
CA ILE A 47 -19.62 -35.58 13.33
C ILE A 47 -19.61 -35.45 11.81
N GLU A 48 -18.64 -36.09 11.16
CA GLU A 48 -18.55 -36.10 9.70
C GLU A 48 -19.30 -37.31 9.14
N LEU A 49 -20.30 -37.05 8.32
CA LEU A 49 -21.05 -38.04 7.54
C LEU A 49 -20.54 -37.99 6.11
N ASN A 50 -19.80 -39.01 5.70
CA ASN A 50 -19.37 -39.13 4.30
C ASN A 50 -20.37 -40.00 3.55
N LEU A 51 -21.03 -39.37 2.58
CA LEU A 51 -21.99 -40.00 1.68
C LEU A 51 -21.35 -40.12 0.29
N THR A 52 -21.22 -41.35 -0.19
CA THR A 52 -20.85 -41.60 -1.58
C THR A 52 -21.99 -42.32 -2.26
N SER A 53 -22.53 -41.75 -3.34
CA SER A 53 -23.65 -42.34 -4.09
C SER A 53 -23.34 -42.38 -5.58
N THR A 54 -23.60 -43.53 -6.20
CA THR A 54 -23.63 -43.69 -7.67
C THR A 54 -24.92 -43.10 -8.24
N PRO A 55 -25.01 -42.85 -9.56
CA PRO A 55 -26.28 -42.51 -10.21
C PRO A 55 -27.37 -43.54 -9.82
N MET A 56 -28.48 -43.09 -9.25
CA MET A 56 -29.58 -43.96 -8.79
C MET A 56 -30.93 -43.36 -9.18
N GLU A 57 -31.92 -44.21 -9.46
CA GLU A 57 -33.31 -43.84 -9.79
C GLU A 57 -34.10 -43.26 -8.60
N CYS A 58 -33.51 -43.17 -7.40
CA CYS A 58 -34.20 -42.67 -6.21
C CYS A 58 -34.31 -41.13 -6.26
N THR A 59 -35.48 -40.60 -5.94
CA THR A 59 -35.74 -39.15 -6.00
C THR A 59 -34.99 -38.34 -4.93
N SER A 60 -34.80 -38.90 -3.74
CA SER A 60 -34.05 -38.24 -2.65
C SER A 60 -33.54 -39.24 -1.61
N GLN A 61 -32.67 -38.77 -0.72
CA GLN A 61 -32.13 -39.53 0.40
C GLN A 61 -32.37 -38.80 1.72
N THR A 62 -32.61 -39.55 2.79
CA THR A 62 -32.73 -39.02 4.16
C THR A 62 -31.77 -39.76 5.07
N ILE A 63 -30.96 -39.02 5.85
CA ILE A 63 -30.13 -39.62 6.89
C ILE A 63 -30.82 -39.45 8.24
N ILE A 64 -30.96 -40.54 8.98
CA ILE A 64 -31.37 -40.53 10.38
C ILE A 64 -30.12 -40.72 11.23
N LEU A 65 -29.71 -39.68 11.95
CA LEU A 65 -28.53 -39.69 12.81
C LEU A 65 -28.98 -39.61 14.27
N ASN A 66 -28.86 -40.72 15.01
CA ASN A 66 -29.08 -40.73 16.45
C ASN A 66 -27.77 -40.34 17.15
N ILE A 67 -27.75 -39.14 17.77
CA ILE A 67 -26.61 -38.66 18.56
C ILE A 67 -26.78 -38.94 20.06
N GLY A 68 -27.82 -39.70 20.43
CA GLY A 68 -28.14 -40.07 21.80
C GLY A 68 -28.35 -38.86 22.70
N LYS A 69 -27.77 -38.83 23.90
CA LYS A 69 -27.94 -37.73 24.86
C LYS A 69 -27.10 -36.47 24.54
N LEU A 70 -26.51 -36.38 23.34
CA LEU A 70 -25.80 -35.17 22.91
C LEU A 70 -26.79 -34.08 22.50
N ASN A 71 -26.40 -32.84 22.75
CA ASN A 71 -27.10 -31.65 22.28
C ASN A 71 -26.61 -31.31 20.86
N TYR A 72 -27.55 -31.17 19.93
CA TYR A 72 -27.26 -30.68 18.58
C TYR A 72 -26.96 -29.17 18.62
N ILE A 73 -25.93 -28.75 17.87
CA ILE A 73 -25.54 -27.34 17.74
C ILE A 73 -25.83 -26.91 16.30
N PRO A 74 -26.87 -26.09 16.06
CA PRO A 74 -27.13 -25.56 14.75
C PRO A 74 -26.03 -24.56 14.38
N SER A 75 -25.09 -24.95 13.51
CA SER A 75 -24.08 -24.02 12.99
C SER A 75 -24.50 -23.51 11.60
N SER A 76 -24.64 -22.20 11.46
CA SER A 76 -25.04 -21.54 10.21
C SER A 76 -24.02 -21.63 9.07
N ASN A 77 -22.76 -21.99 9.36
CA ASN A 77 -21.65 -21.85 8.42
C ASN A 77 -21.10 -23.18 7.84
N LEU A 78 -21.67 -24.33 8.19
CA LEU A 78 -21.12 -25.66 7.83
C LEU A 78 -22.07 -26.55 7.02
N ILE A 79 -23.30 -26.09 6.74
CA ILE A 79 -24.31 -26.85 6.01
C ILE A 79 -24.80 -25.97 4.85
N SER A 80 -24.78 -26.49 3.61
CA SER A 80 -25.31 -25.74 2.46
C SER A 80 -26.80 -25.43 2.65
N GLN A 81 -27.28 -24.30 2.11
CA GLN A 81 -28.66 -23.84 2.25
C GLN A 81 -29.75 -24.86 1.83
N GLU A 82 -29.40 -25.87 1.04
CA GLU A 82 -30.31 -26.91 0.55
C GLU A 82 -30.53 -28.11 1.51
N ILE A 83 -29.71 -28.27 2.56
CA ILE A 83 -29.86 -29.37 3.53
C ILE A 83 -30.62 -28.86 4.77
N LEU A 84 -31.70 -29.56 5.13
CA LEU A 84 -32.47 -29.30 6.34
C LEU A 84 -32.20 -30.37 7.40
N VAL A 85 -31.76 -29.94 8.59
CA VAL A 85 -31.56 -30.81 9.76
C VAL A 85 -32.67 -30.57 10.77
N THR A 86 -33.49 -31.58 11.02
CA THR A 86 -34.61 -31.51 11.97
C THR A 86 -34.32 -32.38 13.19
N PRO A 87 -34.01 -31.79 14.36
CA PRO A 87 -33.84 -32.55 15.59
C PRO A 87 -35.18 -32.99 16.18
N THR A 88 -35.24 -34.22 16.66
CA THR A 88 -36.36 -34.79 17.43
C THR A 88 -35.82 -35.47 18.67
N THR A 89 -36.53 -35.40 19.79
CA THR A 89 -36.11 -36.06 21.03
C THR A 89 -37.09 -37.18 21.36
N THR A 90 -36.61 -38.41 21.41
CA THR A 90 -37.42 -39.61 21.72
C THR A 90 -36.74 -40.36 22.85
N ASN A 91 -37.45 -40.60 23.95
CA ASN A 91 -36.91 -41.27 25.15
C ASN A 91 -35.62 -40.62 25.73
N GLY A 92 -35.47 -39.31 25.56
CA GLY A 92 -34.29 -38.57 26.02
C GLY A 92 -33.06 -38.69 25.11
N GLU A 93 -33.19 -39.33 23.95
CA GLU A 93 -32.18 -39.33 22.89
C GLU A 93 -32.55 -38.36 21.77
N THR A 94 -31.55 -37.64 21.28
CA THR A 94 -31.66 -36.70 20.16
C THR A 94 -31.41 -37.44 18.85
N ILE A 95 -32.42 -37.48 18.00
CA ILE A 95 -32.39 -38.05 16.65
C ILE A 95 -32.53 -36.92 15.64
N LEU A 96 -31.56 -36.81 14.75
CA LEU A 96 -31.51 -35.80 13.70
C LEU A 96 -31.97 -36.40 12.38
N SER A 97 -33.02 -35.83 11.79
CA SER A 97 -33.44 -36.14 10.42
C SER A 97 -32.82 -35.12 9.46
N ILE A 98 -31.91 -35.59 8.60
CA ILE A 98 -31.19 -34.77 7.62
C ILE A 98 -31.80 -35.03 6.24
N THR A 99 -32.47 -34.01 5.70
CA THR A 99 -33.23 -34.05 4.45
C THR A 99 -32.70 -33.02 3.45
N GLY A 100 -33.21 -33.00 2.21
CA GLY A 100 -32.71 -32.11 1.14
C GLY A 100 -31.50 -32.67 0.38
N ILE A 101 -31.23 -33.97 0.51
CA ILE A 101 -30.16 -34.65 -0.24
C ILE A 101 -30.76 -35.18 -1.55
N THR A 102 -30.68 -34.37 -2.61
CA THR A 102 -31.14 -34.76 -3.96
C THR A 102 -30.09 -35.55 -4.70
N ASN A 103 -30.48 -36.64 -5.36
CA ASN A 103 -29.57 -37.41 -6.20
C ASN A 103 -29.27 -36.66 -7.50
N LYS A 104 -27.99 -36.41 -7.78
CA LYS A 104 -27.54 -35.97 -9.11
C LYS A 104 -27.25 -37.19 -9.98
N THR A 105 -27.53 -37.08 -11.27
CA THR A 105 -27.40 -38.14 -12.28
C THR A 105 -25.98 -38.65 -12.50
N ASP A 106 -24.97 -37.98 -11.93
CA ASP A 106 -23.57 -38.18 -12.33
C ASP A 106 -22.74 -38.89 -11.24
N GLY A 107 -23.37 -39.27 -10.13
CA GLY A 107 -22.69 -39.77 -8.93
C GLY A 107 -21.99 -38.64 -8.18
N TYR A 108 -21.99 -38.69 -6.84
CA TYR A 108 -21.37 -37.64 -6.03
C TYR A 108 -20.83 -38.19 -4.70
N SER A 109 -19.78 -37.54 -4.20
CA SER A 109 -19.28 -37.70 -2.84
C SER A 109 -19.52 -36.40 -2.08
N ARG A 110 -20.19 -36.48 -0.93
CA ARG A 110 -20.52 -35.33 -0.09
C ARG A 110 -20.20 -35.63 1.36
N THR A 111 -19.50 -34.70 2.00
CA THR A 111 -19.30 -34.72 3.46
C THR A 111 -20.26 -33.74 4.09
N ILE A 112 -21.08 -34.20 5.05
CA ILE A 112 -21.95 -33.37 5.86
C ILE A 112 -21.36 -33.34 7.27
N THR A 113 -21.10 -32.15 7.81
CA THR A 113 -20.57 -31.99 9.16
C THR A 113 -21.67 -31.53 10.10
N ILE A 114 -21.97 -32.33 11.11
CA ILE A 114 -22.95 -32.03 12.15
C ILE A 114 -22.23 -31.70 13.45
N GLY A 115 -22.51 -30.53 14.02
CA GLY A 115 -22.03 -30.15 15.35
C GLY A 115 -22.92 -30.75 16.44
N ALA A 116 -22.34 -31.51 17.36
CA ALA A 116 -23.00 -31.99 18.57
C ALA A 116 -22.11 -31.77 19.79
N GLN A 117 -22.65 -31.69 21.00
CA GLN A 117 -21.84 -31.62 22.22
C GLN A 117 -22.50 -32.37 23.37
N PHE A 118 -21.69 -32.82 24.32
CA PHE A 118 -22.22 -33.23 25.62
C PHE A 118 -22.89 -32.04 26.29
N ALA A 119 -24.04 -32.27 26.93
CA ALA A 119 -24.68 -31.26 27.74
C ALA A 119 -23.70 -30.78 28.83
N PRO A 120 -23.63 -29.46 29.12
CA PRO A 120 -22.86 -28.97 30.27
C PRO A 120 -23.23 -29.76 31.54
N GLY A 121 -22.25 -30.21 32.31
CA GLY A 121 -22.47 -31.04 33.50
C GLY A 121 -22.51 -32.57 33.26
N THR A 122 -22.14 -33.08 32.07
CA THR A 122 -22.03 -34.54 31.81
C THR A 122 -20.77 -35.14 32.44
N CYS A 123 -20.90 -36.13 33.34
CA CYS A 123 -19.75 -36.72 34.05
C CYS A 123 -18.70 -37.33 33.10
N ASP A 124 -17.43 -37.26 33.49
CA ASP A 124 -16.32 -37.86 32.75
C ASP A 124 -16.54 -39.35 32.48
N TYR A 125 -16.04 -39.78 31.32
CA TYR A 125 -16.17 -41.15 30.83
C TYR A 125 -17.60 -41.58 30.52
N THR A 126 -18.58 -40.67 30.53
CA THR A 126 -19.91 -40.95 29.96
C THR A 126 -19.73 -41.21 28.48
N LYS A 127 -20.06 -42.43 28.07
CA LYS A 127 -20.00 -42.89 26.68
C LYS A 127 -21.34 -42.63 26.02
N GLN A 128 -21.31 -42.06 24.82
CA GLN A 128 -22.47 -41.97 23.95
C GLN A 128 -22.18 -42.68 22.63
N GLU A 129 -23.04 -43.62 22.29
CA GLU A 129 -23.05 -44.25 20.98
C GLU A 129 -23.83 -43.37 20.00
N ILE A 130 -23.24 -43.13 18.82
CA ILE A 130 -23.83 -42.38 17.73
C ILE A 130 -24.02 -43.35 16.57
N THR A 131 -25.26 -43.48 16.11
CA THR A 131 -25.63 -44.37 15.01
C THR A 131 -26.25 -43.56 13.87
N ALA A 132 -26.03 -43.99 12.63
CA ALA A 132 -26.58 -43.33 11.47
C ALA A 132 -27.15 -44.35 10.48
N SER A 133 -28.31 -44.06 9.91
CA SER A 133 -28.91 -44.84 8.83
C SER A 133 -29.30 -43.96 7.65
N LEU A 134 -29.13 -44.48 6.44
CA LEU A 134 -29.49 -43.85 5.18
C LEU A 134 -30.75 -44.53 4.63
N ASN A 135 -31.82 -43.75 4.48
CA ASN A 135 -33.08 -44.18 3.90
C ASN A 135 -33.24 -43.58 2.50
N PHE A 136 -33.68 -44.39 1.55
CA PHE A 136 -33.93 -43.97 0.17
C PHE A 136 -35.42 -43.66 -0.05
N VAL A 137 -35.73 -42.59 -0.78
CA VAL A 137 -37.10 -42.16 -1.06
C VAL A 137 -37.37 -42.21 -2.57
N GLY A 138 -38.51 -42.79 -2.94
CA GLY A 138 -38.93 -42.92 -4.34
C GLY A 138 -38.36 -44.14 -5.07
N CYS A 139 -37.74 -45.08 -4.35
CA CYS A 139 -37.25 -46.35 -4.89
C CYS A 139 -37.28 -47.44 -3.80
N ASN A 140 -37.42 -48.71 -4.18
CA ASN A 140 -37.38 -49.85 -3.24
C ASN A 140 -35.94 -50.29 -2.99
N LYS A 141 -35.19 -49.53 -2.20
CA LYS A 141 -33.84 -49.90 -1.74
C LYS A 141 -33.82 -50.02 -0.21
N PRO A 142 -33.17 -51.08 0.34
CA PRO A 142 -33.06 -51.25 1.78
C PRO A 142 -32.21 -50.11 2.40
N SER A 143 -32.52 -49.76 3.64
CA SER A 143 -31.76 -48.77 4.41
C SER A 143 -30.33 -49.25 4.67
N ILE A 144 -29.37 -48.34 4.63
CA ILE A 144 -27.96 -48.64 4.91
C ILE A 144 -27.61 -48.10 6.28
N ASN A 145 -27.14 -48.96 7.19
CA ASN A 145 -26.69 -48.55 8.51
C ASN A 145 -25.17 -48.37 8.52
N ALA A 146 -24.72 -47.22 9.02
CA ALA A 146 -23.30 -47.02 9.31
C ALA A 146 -22.92 -47.75 10.61
N SER A 147 -21.64 -48.15 10.72
CA SER A 147 -21.12 -48.65 11.98
C SER A 147 -21.22 -47.56 13.06
N PRO A 148 -21.67 -47.91 14.27
CA PRO A 148 -21.77 -46.95 15.36
C PRO A 148 -20.39 -46.42 15.77
N ILE A 149 -20.34 -45.17 16.23
CA ILE A 149 -19.15 -44.61 16.89
C ILE A 149 -19.47 -44.31 18.35
N THR A 150 -18.53 -44.58 19.26
CA THR A 150 -18.66 -44.20 20.66
C THR A 150 -17.82 -42.97 20.93
N VAL A 151 -18.44 -41.89 21.40
CA VAL A 151 -17.74 -40.72 21.93
C VAL A 151 -17.77 -40.75 23.45
N THR A 152 -16.65 -40.39 24.06
CA THR A 152 -16.49 -40.38 25.52
C THR A 152 -16.26 -38.94 25.99
N SER A 153 -17.04 -38.49 26.97
CA SER A 153 -16.85 -37.20 27.62
C SER A 153 -15.59 -37.19 28.48
N LYS A 154 -14.89 -36.05 28.54
CA LYS A 154 -13.72 -35.85 29.40
C LYS A 154 -13.67 -34.41 29.86
N THR A 155 -13.49 -34.15 31.15
CA THR A 155 -13.33 -32.78 31.68
C THR A 155 -11.85 -32.53 31.89
N PRO A 156 -11.24 -31.56 31.20
CA PRO A 156 -9.87 -31.17 31.50
C PRO A 156 -9.84 -30.50 32.89
N ASN A 157 -9.10 -31.09 33.85
CA ASN A 157 -8.78 -30.42 35.12
C ASN A 157 -7.72 -29.34 34.87
N ASN A 158 -8.16 -28.11 34.65
CA ASN A 158 -7.30 -26.95 34.38
C ASN A 158 -7.31 -25.94 35.54
N ALA A 159 -7.61 -26.38 36.77
CA ALA A 159 -7.44 -25.54 37.94
C ALA A 159 -5.94 -25.23 38.11
N ILE A 160 -5.57 -23.99 37.82
CA ILE A 160 -4.22 -23.48 37.96
C ILE A 160 -4.24 -22.50 39.13
N ILE A 161 -3.41 -22.79 40.11
CA ILE A 161 -3.08 -21.90 41.21
C ILE A 161 -1.66 -21.37 40.98
N SER A 162 -1.47 -20.07 41.14
CA SER A 162 -0.16 -19.42 41.06
C SER A 162 0.01 -18.57 42.29
N LEU A 163 1.07 -18.86 43.05
CA LEU A 163 1.44 -18.11 44.24
C LEU A 163 2.68 -17.26 43.90
N SER A 164 2.58 -15.95 44.15
CA SER A 164 3.66 -14.99 43.90
C SER A 164 3.88 -14.09 45.12
N ASP A 165 5.13 -13.76 45.37
CA ASP A 165 5.52 -12.70 46.30
C ASP A 165 5.33 -11.34 45.61
N GLN A 166 4.61 -10.40 46.22
CA GLN A 166 4.28 -9.10 45.63
C GLN A 166 5.14 -7.95 46.18
N THR A 167 6.06 -8.21 47.10
CA THR A 167 6.92 -7.19 47.70
C THR A 167 8.22 -7.05 46.91
N TRP A 168 8.46 -5.86 46.34
CA TRP A 168 9.48 -5.63 45.30
C TRP A 168 10.94 -5.58 45.77
N GLN A 169 11.24 -5.91 47.03
CA GLN A 169 12.61 -5.89 47.56
C GLN A 169 12.87 -7.06 48.50
N GLN A 170 13.76 -7.96 48.08
CA GLN A 170 14.37 -8.98 48.91
C GLN A 170 15.81 -8.56 49.26
N PRO A 171 16.31 -8.91 50.45
CA PRO A 171 15.77 -9.89 51.40
C PRO A 171 14.87 -9.32 52.54
N TYR A 172 14.05 -10.17 53.18
CA TYR A 172 13.07 -9.74 54.20
C TYR A 172 13.59 -9.80 55.63
N CYS A 173 13.07 -8.90 56.47
CA CYS A 173 13.40 -8.83 57.90
C CYS A 173 12.37 -9.57 58.76
N LEU A 174 12.82 -10.18 59.87
CA LEU A 174 11.93 -10.77 60.87
C LEU A 174 10.90 -9.76 61.41
N LYS A 175 9.75 -10.26 61.87
CA LYS A 175 8.58 -9.49 62.37
C LYS A 175 7.87 -8.60 61.33
N LYS A 176 8.41 -8.41 60.12
CA LYS A 176 7.69 -7.74 59.02
C LYS A 176 6.60 -8.64 58.45
N ILE A 177 5.54 -8.02 57.94
CA ILE A 177 4.44 -8.73 57.30
C ILE A 177 4.73 -8.81 55.81
N ILE A 178 4.73 -10.02 55.27
CA ILE A 178 5.00 -10.30 53.86
C ILE A 178 3.65 -10.51 53.15
N ARG A 179 3.47 -9.85 51.99
CA ARG A 179 2.29 -10.00 51.15
C ARG A 179 2.55 -10.97 50.01
N TYR A 180 1.81 -12.08 50.02
CA TYR A 180 1.73 -13.00 48.90
C TYR A 180 0.42 -12.80 48.13
N ARG A 181 0.47 -12.89 46.80
CA ARG A 181 -0.72 -12.97 45.94
C ARG A 181 -0.91 -14.39 45.48
N LEU A 182 -2.13 -14.88 45.66
CA LEU A 182 -2.59 -16.16 45.19
C LEU A 182 -3.58 -15.98 44.05
N ASP A 183 -3.15 -16.23 42.82
CA ASP A 183 -3.98 -16.21 41.62
C ASP A 183 -4.55 -17.60 41.34
N ILE A 184 -5.86 -17.69 41.18
CA ILE A 184 -6.59 -18.92 40.93
C ILE A 184 -7.38 -18.77 39.63
N THR A 185 -7.16 -19.70 38.71
CA THR A 185 -7.85 -19.77 37.42
C THR A 185 -8.30 -21.20 37.11
N ASN A 186 -9.35 -21.33 36.32
CA ASN A 186 -9.83 -22.62 35.79
C ASN A 186 -10.00 -22.52 34.28
N ASN A 187 -8.91 -22.21 33.59
CA ASN A 187 -8.94 -21.82 32.17
C ASN A 187 -9.37 -22.98 31.26
N GLY A 188 -10.36 -22.73 30.40
CA GLY A 188 -10.77 -23.68 29.36
C GLY A 188 -11.69 -24.82 29.81
N ASN A 189 -12.21 -24.76 31.04
CA ASN A 189 -13.29 -25.65 31.49
C ASN A 189 -14.64 -25.01 31.14
N THR A 190 -15.43 -25.68 30.29
CA THR A 190 -16.80 -25.29 29.91
C THR A 190 -17.85 -26.25 30.48
N GLY A 191 -17.44 -27.21 31.34
CA GLY A 191 -18.23 -28.38 31.69
C GLY A 191 -18.65 -28.49 33.17
N PHE A 192 -17.79 -28.10 34.13
CA PHE A 192 -18.08 -28.27 35.57
C PHE A 192 -17.49 -27.17 36.48
N ASN A 193 -18.31 -26.74 37.46
CA ASN A 193 -17.83 -26.05 38.65
C ASN A 193 -17.12 -27.07 39.56
N ILE A 194 -16.01 -26.68 40.16
CA ILE A 194 -15.42 -27.45 41.27
C ILE A 194 -16.37 -27.25 42.46
N ILE A 195 -16.98 -28.33 42.95
CA ILE A 195 -17.92 -28.24 44.08
C ILE A 195 -17.11 -28.11 45.36
N ASN A 196 -17.47 -27.11 46.17
CA ASN A 196 -16.79 -26.75 47.43
C ASN A 196 -15.26 -26.66 47.28
N PRO A 197 -14.74 -25.81 46.37
CA PRO A 197 -13.30 -25.70 46.22
C PRO A 197 -12.72 -25.08 47.49
N GLN A 198 -11.69 -25.75 48.01
CA GLN A 198 -10.95 -25.33 49.19
C GLN A 198 -9.49 -25.10 48.80
N VAL A 199 -8.95 -23.96 49.21
CA VAL A 199 -7.53 -23.67 49.08
C VAL A 199 -6.83 -24.17 50.34
N PHE A 200 -5.73 -24.89 50.14
CA PHE A 200 -4.82 -25.35 51.18
C PHE A 200 -3.53 -24.56 51.03
N LEU A 201 -3.16 -23.81 52.07
CA LEU A 201 -1.88 -23.15 52.20
C LEU A 201 -1.02 -23.93 53.17
N GLU A 202 0.16 -24.35 52.76
CA GLU A 202 1.15 -25.01 53.62
C GLU A 202 2.32 -24.05 53.84
N LEU A 203 2.57 -23.71 55.11
CA LEU A 203 3.63 -22.80 55.54
C LEU A 203 4.47 -23.47 56.63
N ASP A 204 5.66 -22.94 56.88
CA ASP A 204 6.44 -23.29 58.07
C ASP A 204 5.63 -23.02 59.34
N LYS A 205 5.70 -23.93 60.32
CA LYS A 205 4.94 -23.84 61.58
C LYS A 205 5.13 -22.51 62.33
N CYS A 206 6.32 -21.93 62.21
CA CYS A 206 6.67 -20.71 62.90
C CYS A 206 6.04 -19.47 62.24
N ALA A 207 5.58 -19.56 60.99
CA ALA A 207 4.89 -18.46 60.31
C ALA A 207 3.53 -18.19 60.98
N GLU A 208 3.04 -16.96 60.89
CA GLU A 208 1.75 -16.55 61.41
C GLU A 208 0.94 -15.93 60.27
N ILE A 209 -0.20 -16.54 59.93
CA ILE A 209 -1.11 -15.95 58.95
C ILE A 209 -1.87 -14.82 59.63
N VAL A 210 -1.55 -13.59 59.25
CA VAL A 210 -2.15 -12.40 59.83
C VAL A 210 -3.50 -12.07 59.18
N GLY A 211 -3.70 -12.46 57.91
CA GLY A 211 -4.99 -12.35 57.23
C GLY A 211 -4.98 -12.91 55.81
N ILE A 212 -6.16 -13.34 55.35
CA ILE A 212 -6.41 -13.77 53.96
C ILE A 212 -7.60 -12.99 53.43
N TYR A 213 -7.42 -12.33 52.29
CA TYR A 213 -8.36 -11.36 51.79
C TYR A 213 -8.67 -11.56 50.30
N LYS A 214 -9.94 -11.40 49.93
CA LYS A 214 -10.41 -11.51 48.55
C LYS A 214 -10.08 -10.25 47.73
N TYR A 215 -9.72 -10.38 46.44
CA TYR A 215 -9.68 -9.31 45.41
C TYR A 215 -9.05 -7.95 45.78
N SER A 216 -8.11 -7.91 46.74
CA SER A 216 -7.70 -6.65 47.38
C SER A 216 -8.88 -5.80 47.93
N THR A 217 -10.05 -6.41 48.16
CA THR A 217 -11.23 -5.78 48.79
C THR A 217 -11.21 -5.93 50.31
N TYR A 218 -10.31 -6.77 50.85
CA TYR A 218 -10.13 -7.02 52.29
C TYR A 218 -11.35 -7.63 52.98
N GLU A 219 -12.23 -8.28 52.21
CA GLU A 219 -13.17 -9.26 52.73
C GLU A 219 -12.38 -10.47 53.28
N SER A 220 -12.44 -10.69 54.59
CA SER A 220 -11.69 -11.76 55.27
C SER A 220 -12.24 -13.14 54.92
N MET A 221 -11.35 -14.06 54.57
CA MET A 221 -11.70 -15.45 54.24
C MET A 221 -11.73 -16.40 55.46
N ASN A 222 -11.37 -15.90 56.66
CA ASN A 222 -11.37 -16.63 57.94
C ASN A 222 -10.89 -18.09 57.83
N PRO A 223 -9.60 -18.34 57.58
CA PRO A 223 -9.09 -19.70 57.37
C PRO A 223 -9.17 -20.55 58.65
N VAL A 224 -9.38 -21.85 58.48
CA VAL A 224 -9.17 -22.86 59.53
C VAL A 224 -7.70 -23.25 59.52
N ILE A 225 -6.99 -23.01 60.62
CA ILE A 225 -5.55 -23.27 60.75
C ILE A 225 -5.33 -24.53 61.58
N THR A 226 -4.57 -25.48 61.04
CA THR A 226 -4.14 -26.71 61.73
C THR A 226 -2.62 -26.83 61.66
N ALA A 227 -1.95 -27.09 62.79
CA ALA A 227 -0.49 -27.19 62.84
C ALA A 227 -0.02 -28.63 63.09
N THR A 228 1.04 -29.05 62.41
CA THR A 228 1.81 -30.27 62.67
C THR A 228 3.14 -29.91 63.37
N ILE A 229 4.05 -30.88 63.52
CA ILE A 229 5.35 -30.67 64.18
C ILE A 229 6.21 -29.63 63.41
N ASN A 230 6.13 -29.60 62.07
CA ASN A 230 7.01 -28.79 61.22
C ASN A 230 6.27 -27.81 60.30
N THR A 231 5.00 -28.06 59.98
CA THR A 231 4.22 -27.22 59.05
C THR A 231 2.90 -26.78 59.68
N GLN A 232 2.38 -25.64 59.24
CA GLN A 232 0.98 -25.28 59.46
C GLN A 232 0.24 -25.31 58.12
N THR A 233 -1.00 -25.76 58.16
CA THR A 233 -1.90 -25.76 57.03
C THR A 233 -3.07 -24.84 57.33
N ALA A 234 -3.33 -23.89 56.44
CA ALA A 234 -4.52 -23.05 56.49
C ALA A 234 -5.46 -23.40 55.35
N VAL A 235 -6.73 -23.62 55.69
CA VAL A 235 -7.76 -24.05 54.74
C VAL A 235 -8.89 -23.01 54.73
N PHE A 236 -9.25 -22.52 53.54
CA PHE A 236 -10.40 -21.64 53.38
C PHE A 236 -11.21 -21.99 52.13
N ASN A 237 -12.53 -21.79 52.23
CA ASN A 237 -13.46 -22.04 51.14
C ASN A 237 -13.40 -20.89 50.13
N ILE A 238 -13.48 -21.19 48.83
CA ILE A 238 -13.57 -20.18 47.77
C ILE A 238 -14.92 -20.30 47.05
N PRO A 239 -15.93 -19.46 47.38
CA PRO A 239 -17.28 -19.60 46.84
C PRO A 239 -17.41 -19.20 45.36
N ASP A 240 -16.45 -18.47 44.79
CA ASP A 240 -16.58 -17.79 43.49
C ASP A 240 -15.81 -18.43 42.32
N LEU A 241 -15.43 -19.70 42.41
CA LEU A 241 -14.85 -20.39 41.25
C LEU A 241 -15.94 -20.80 40.23
N LEU A 242 -16.72 -19.82 39.76
CA LEU A 242 -17.78 -19.98 38.77
C LEU A 242 -17.20 -20.02 37.35
N LEU A 243 -17.71 -20.95 36.54
CA LEU A 243 -17.46 -21.03 35.11
C LEU A 243 -17.88 -19.73 34.41
N SER A 244 -16.90 -18.99 33.87
CA SER A 244 -17.17 -18.00 32.83
C SER A 244 -16.23 -18.21 31.65
N PRO A 245 -16.72 -18.14 30.40
CA PRO A 245 -15.86 -18.21 29.21
C PRO A 245 -14.91 -17.01 29.07
N ASN A 246 -15.11 -15.95 29.87
CA ASN A 246 -14.20 -14.82 29.97
C ASN A 246 -13.27 -15.05 31.16
N THR A 247 -11.97 -14.81 30.98
CA THR A 247 -10.90 -14.98 31.98
C THR A 247 -11.15 -14.16 33.25
N TYR A 248 -11.93 -14.67 34.19
CA TYR A 248 -12.03 -14.11 35.53
C TYR A 248 -10.94 -14.73 36.40
N TYR A 249 -9.93 -13.93 36.71
CA TYR A 249 -8.90 -14.28 37.69
C TYR A 249 -9.48 -14.06 39.09
N SER A 250 -9.55 -15.14 39.88
CA SER A 250 -9.80 -14.98 41.32
C SER A 250 -8.46 -14.87 42.02
N TYR A 251 -8.17 -13.71 42.60
CA TYR A 251 -6.94 -13.52 43.35
C TYR A 251 -7.21 -13.20 44.82
N TYR A 252 -6.34 -13.71 45.68
CA TYR A 252 -6.38 -13.53 47.13
C TYR A 252 -5.05 -12.95 47.61
N ASP A 253 -5.12 -12.01 48.54
CA ASP A 253 -3.95 -11.45 49.21
C ASP A 253 -3.77 -12.14 50.56
N LEU A 254 -2.60 -12.74 50.76
CA LEU A 254 -2.20 -13.41 51.98
C LEU A 254 -1.14 -12.57 52.68
N TYR A 255 -1.35 -12.30 53.96
CA TYR A 255 -0.42 -11.58 54.82
C TYR A 255 0.17 -12.54 55.85
N VAL A 256 1.48 -12.73 55.81
CA VAL A 256 2.20 -13.67 56.69
C VAL A 256 3.27 -12.92 57.48
N ARG A 257 3.30 -13.12 58.79
CA ARG A 257 4.34 -12.63 59.68
C ARG A 257 5.23 -13.77 60.12
N TYR A 258 6.54 -13.55 60.18
CA TYR A 258 7.50 -14.50 60.74
C TYR A 258 8.04 -13.96 62.07
N PRO A 259 7.50 -14.38 63.22
CA PRO A 259 7.91 -13.91 64.55
C PRO A 259 9.31 -14.42 64.94
N CYS A 260 9.99 -13.68 65.82
CA CYS A 260 11.10 -14.24 66.59
C CYS A 260 10.51 -15.17 67.66
N LEU A 261 10.92 -16.44 67.72
CA LEU A 261 10.53 -17.34 68.80
C LEU A 261 11.77 -17.90 69.48
N ASP A 262 11.75 -17.93 70.81
CA ASP A 262 12.89 -18.30 71.66
C ASP A 262 13.25 -19.79 71.53
N GLY A 263 14.10 -20.12 70.57
CA GLY A 263 15.05 -21.25 70.63
C GLY A 263 14.58 -22.66 70.28
N ILE A 264 13.28 -22.95 70.10
CA ILE A 264 12.82 -24.33 69.77
C ILE A 264 11.88 -24.42 68.54
N ASN A 265 11.25 -23.31 68.11
CA ASN A 265 10.46 -23.22 66.88
C ASN A 265 10.92 -22.02 66.01
N ASP A 266 12.21 -21.72 66.04
CA ASP A 266 12.72 -20.42 65.61
C ASP A 266 12.61 -20.23 64.08
N CYS A 267 11.94 -19.16 63.65
CA CYS A 267 11.90 -18.71 62.26
C CYS A 267 13.25 -18.08 61.84
N THR A 268 14.40 -18.64 62.25
CA THR A 268 15.73 -18.07 61.95
C THR A 268 15.93 -17.81 60.45
N SER A 269 16.85 -16.88 60.17
CA SER A 269 17.29 -16.50 58.82
C SER A 269 17.44 -17.72 57.91
N GLY A 270 16.86 -17.66 56.72
CA GLY A 270 16.84 -18.78 55.78
C GLY A 270 15.70 -18.67 54.77
N SER A 271 15.64 -19.63 53.87
CA SER A 271 14.57 -19.76 52.88
C SER A 271 13.33 -20.37 53.53
N LYS A 272 12.23 -19.62 53.59
CA LYS A 272 10.91 -20.08 54.01
C LYS A 272 10.06 -20.35 52.79
N SER A 273 9.38 -21.48 52.74
CA SER A 273 8.50 -21.81 51.62
C SER A 273 7.04 -21.66 52.04
N ILE A 274 6.23 -21.23 51.07
CA ILE A 274 4.79 -21.32 51.15
C ILE A 274 4.31 -22.04 49.88
N SER A 275 3.45 -23.03 50.08
CA SER A 275 2.84 -23.79 49.01
C SER A 275 1.32 -23.65 49.05
N ALA A 276 0.69 -23.60 47.88
CA ALA A 276 -0.74 -23.51 47.74
C ALA A 276 -1.26 -24.54 46.73
N TYR A 277 -2.37 -25.20 47.06
CA TYR A 277 -3.10 -26.07 46.12
C TYR A 277 -4.60 -26.04 46.42
N ILE A 278 -5.40 -26.51 45.46
CA ILE A 278 -6.86 -26.55 45.55
C ILE A 278 -7.29 -27.99 45.63
N LYS A 279 -8.17 -28.33 46.59
CA LYS A 279 -8.95 -29.57 46.57
C LYS A 279 -10.43 -29.25 46.38
N GLY A 280 -11.14 -30.14 45.73
CA GLY A 280 -12.59 -30.07 45.58
C GLY A 280 -13.13 -31.34 44.95
N LYS A 281 -14.40 -31.33 44.55
CA LYS A 281 -15.04 -32.49 43.93
C LYS A 281 -15.58 -32.16 42.53
N THR A 282 -15.39 -33.08 41.60
CA THR A 282 -16.07 -33.10 40.29
C THR A 282 -16.77 -34.44 40.12
N CYS A 283 -18.10 -34.43 39.98
CA CYS A 283 -18.88 -35.65 39.76
C CYS A 283 -18.70 -36.74 40.82
N GLY A 284 -18.48 -36.34 42.09
CA GLY A 284 -18.25 -37.27 43.20
C GLY A 284 -16.81 -37.75 43.38
N SER A 285 -15.92 -37.50 42.42
CA SER A 285 -14.49 -37.78 42.52
C SER A 285 -13.72 -36.59 43.07
N ASP A 286 -12.76 -36.85 43.95
CA ASP A 286 -11.85 -35.82 44.46
C ASP A 286 -10.89 -35.35 43.36
N ILE A 287 -10.67 -34.03 43.29
CA ILE A 287 -9.68 -33.42 42.43
C ILE A 287 -8.69 -32.59 43.25
N SER A 288 -7.44 -32.55 42.78
CA SER A 288 -6.40 -31.66 43.29
C SER A 288 -5.80 -30.89 42.12
N SER A 289 -5.52 -29.59 42.31
CA SER A 289 -4.66 -28.85 41.39
C SER A 289 -3.20 -29.29 41.57
N ASN A 290 -2.33 -28.87 40.64
CA ASN A 290 -0.90 -28.87 40.90
C ASN A 290 -0.58 -27.92 42.07
N ILE A 291 0.47 -28.25 42.82
CA ILE A 291 0.97 -27.42 43.93
C ILE A 291 1.77 -26.25 43.34
N SER A 292 1.49 -25.03 43.79
CA SER A 292 2.30 -23.85 43.50
C SER A 292 3.07 -23.46 44.76
N THR A 293 4.41 -23.46 44.67
CA THR A 293 5.29 -23.13 45.79
C THR A 293 6.09 -21.88 45.45
N THR A 294 6.19 -20.94 46.39
CA THR A 294 7.17 -19.86 46.35
C THR A 294 8.04 -19.88 47.59
N THR A 295 9.28 -19.43 47.44
CA THR A 295 10.29 -19.43 48.50
C THR A 295 10.77 -18.02 48.75
N THR A 296 10.79 -17.63 50.02
CA THR A 296 11.11 -16.28 50.49
C THR A 296 12.32 -16.33 51.42
N LYS A 297 13.35 -15.52 51.16
CA LYS A 297 14.56 -15.50 51.99
C LYS A 297 14.41 -14.46 53.10
N ILE A 298 14.41 -14.92 54.34
CA ILE A 298 14.44 -14.08 55.54
C ILE A 298 15.90 -13.91 55.99
N ILE A 299 16.31 -12.68 56.24
CA ILE A 299 17.63 -12.33 56.77
C ILE A 299 17.50 -11.66 58.14
N THR A 300 18.60 -11.67 58.88
CA THR A 300 18.75 -11.05 60.21
C THR A 300 19.91 -10.06 60.24
N ASP A 301 20.32 -9.53 59.09
CA ASP A 301 21.50 -8.65 59.01
C ASP A 301 21.18 -7.20 59.44
N SER A 302 22.24 -6.39 59.56
CA SER A 302 22.17 -5.00 60.00
C SER A 302 21.37 -4.06 59.08
N SER A 303 21.06 -4.46 57.85
CA SER A 303 20.20 -3.69 56.93
C SER A 303 18.73 -3.70 57.37
N CYS A 304 18.35 -4.61 58.27
CA CYS A 304 17.00 -4.71 58.82
C CYS A 304 16.68 -3.72 59.95
N GLY A 305 17.63 -2.84 60.32
CA GLY A 305 17.53 -2.03 61.54
C GLY A 305 17.72 -2.88 62.79
N ASP A 306 17.70 -2.27 63.99
CA ASP A 306 17.88 -2.95 65.28
C ASP A 306 16.73 -3.94 65.59
N VAL A 307 16.68 -5.06 64.86
CA VAL A 307 15.79 -6.19 65.13
C VAL A 307 16.47 -7.10 66.14
N THR A 308 16.80 -6.55 67.32
CA THR A 308 17.03 -7.43 68.46
C THR A 308 15.69 -8.12 68.72
N CYS A 309 15.67 -9.45 68.81
CA CYS A 309 14.48 -10.21 69.21
C CYS A 309 14.09 -9.94 70.68
N SER A 310 14.43 -8.78 71.24
CA SER A 310 13.87 -8.24 72.46
C SER A 310 12.40 -7.85 72.22
N THR A 311 11.62 -7.84 73.30
CA THR A 311 10.15 -7.84 73.38
C THR A 311 9.42 -6.59 72.83
N GLY A 312 10.03 -5.82 71.93
CA GLY A 312 9.42 -4.67 71.28
C GLY A 312 8.27 -5.06 70.33
N THR A 313 7.12 -4.41 70.53
CA THR A 313 6.00 -4.36 69.58
C THR A 313 6.50 -3.85 68.24
N GLY A 314 6.34 -4.66 67.18
CA GLY A 314 6.87 -4.33 65.84
C GLY A 314 6.44 -2.94 65.39
N THR A 315 7.39 -2.17 64.88
CA THR A 315 7.14 -0.88 64.24
C THR A 315 6.15 -1.05 63.10
N VAL A 316 5.03 -0.33 63.17
CA VAL A 316 4.01 -0.25 62.12
C VAL A 316 4.67 0.11 60.81
N GLU A 317 4.44 -0.69 59.76
CA GLU A 317 4.91 -0.35 58.42
C GLU A 317 4.31 1.00 58.00
N ILE A 318 5.21 1.95 57.73
CA ILE A 318 4.86 3.26 57.19
C ILE A 318 4.24 3.03 55.81
N PRO A 319 3.11 3.66 55.48
CA PRO A 319 2.50 3.54 54.17
C PRO A 319 3.52 3.91 53.07
N THR A 320 3.65 3.02 52.09
CA THR A 320 4.55 3.25 50.96
C THR A 320 3.80 4.06 49.90
N ILE A 321 4.38 5.20 49.53
CA ILE A 321 3.88 6.03 48.44
C ILE A 321 4.76 5.81 47.21
N SER A 322 4.15 5.27 46.16
CA SER A 322 4.82 5.00 44.87
C SER A 322 4.21 5.84 43.75
N LEU A 323 5.03 6.13 42.74
CA LEU A 323 4.64 6.92 41.56
C LEU A 323 4.52 6.02 40.32
N SER A 324 3.34 6.04 39.68
CA SER A 324 2.93 5.03 38.68
C SER A 324 3.57 5.11 37.29
N SER A 325 4.25 6.20 36.91
CA SER A 325 4.76 6.41 35.54
C SER A 325 6.02 7.29 35.50
N SER A 326 6.81 7.20 34.42
CA SER A 326 7.83 8.21 34.09
C SER A 326 7.15 9.48 33.58
N LEU A 327 7.79 10.63 33.76
CA LEU A 327 7.32 11.88 33.16
C LEU A 327 7.63 11.85 31.66
N PRO A 328 6.68 12.15 30.77
CA PRO A 328 6.92 12.13 29.33
C PRO A 328 7.87 13.25 28.93
N CYS A 329 8.50 13.14 27.76
CA CYS A 329 9.39 14.16 27.23
C CYS A 329 8.69 15.55 27.17
N PRO A 330 9.39 16.65 27.52
CA PRO A 330 8.78 17.97 27.63
C PRO A 330 8.39 18.64 26.31
N THR A 331 9.00 18.20 25.22
CA THR A 331 8.67 18.67 23.87
C THR A 331 7.58 17.84 23.20
N ALA A 332 7.01 16.83 23.88
CA ALA A 332 5.89 16.06 23.36
C ALA A 332 4.65 16.95 23.18
N CYS A 333 4.17 17.08 21.94
CA CYS A 333 2.96 17.83 21.66
C CYS A 333 1.75 17.27 22.41
N ASN A 334 1.20 18.05 23.35
CA ASN A 334 -0.08 17.82 24.04
C ASN A 334 -0.25 16.45 24.71
N LEU A 335 0.61 16.12 25.67
CA LEU A 335 0.25 15.12 26.67
C LEU A 335 -0.12 15.80 27.98
N SER A 336 -1.34 15.53 28.45
CA SER A 336 -1.69 15.71 29.85
C SER A 336 -0.79 14.80 30.66
N ILE A 337 0.14 15.39 31.39
CA ILE A 337 1.02 14.65 32.29
C ILE A 337 0.18 14.35 33.53
N TYR A 338 0.20 13.12 34.01
CA TYR A 338 -0.34 12.85 35.33
C TYR A 338 0.65 12.04 36.11
N THR A 339 0.69 12.29 37.41
CA THR A 339 1.41 11.49 38.37
C THR A 339 0.40 10.97 39.37
N GLN A 340 0.37 9.67 39.55
CA GLN A 340 -0.46 9.02 40.54
C GLN A 340 0.42 8.61 41.72
N PHE A 341 0.09 9.13 42.89
CA PHE A 341 0.61 8.69 44.17
C PHE A 341 -0.30 7.59 44.68
N ASN A 342 0.23 6.37 44.77
CA ASN A 342 -0.50 5.25 45.35
C ASN A 342 -0.12 5.11 46.81
N LEU A 343 -1.07 5.43 47.70
CA LEU A 343 -0.96 5.16 49.14
C LEU A 343 -1.43 3.72 49.39
N ASN A 344 -0.49 2.80 49.57
CA ASN A 344 -0.79 1.43 49.98
C ASN A 344 -0.79 1.35 51.52
N ASN A 345 -1.98 1.38 52.11
CA ASN A 345 -2.22 1.10 53.51
C ASN A 345 -2.35 -0.42 53.75
N HIS A 346 -1.59 -0.92 54.72
CA HIS A 346 -1.75 -2.29 55.20
C HIS A 346 -3.09 -2.43 55.94
N PRO A 347 -3.89 -3.49 55.71
CA PRO A 347 -5.21 -3.67 56.33
C PRO A 347 -5.22 -3.80 57.86
N LEU A 348 -4.06 -3.92 58.50
CA LEU A 348 -3.99 -4.35 59.89
C LEU A 348 -3.81 -3.20 60.88
N ASN A 349 -3.54 -1.97 60.44
CA ASN A 349 -3.08 -0.92 61.36
C ASN A 349 -3.41 0.53 60.99
N PHE A 350 -4.42 0.82 60.16
CA PHE A 350 -4.72 2.20 59.78
C PHE A 350 -6.21 2.58 59.88
N THR A 351 -6.80 2.53 61.09
CA THR A 351 -8.01 3.30 61.39
C THR A 351 -7.62 4.76 61.61
N SER A 352 -7.35 5.46 60.49
CA SER A 352 -7.10 6.89 60.49
C SER A 352 -8.41 7.63 60.22
N THR A 353 -8.81 8.51 61.13
CA THR A 353 -9.74 9.61 60.84
C THR A 353 -8.94 10.87 60.49
N ASN A 354 -9.58 11.83 59.84
CA ASN A 354 -8.97 13.14 59.55
C ASN A 354 -7.65 13.11 58.75
N LEU A 355 -7.59 12.27 57.70
CA LEU A 355 -6.39 12.17 56.88
C LEU A 355 -6.17 13.43 56.04
N THR A 356 -4.96 13.99 56.13
CA THR A 356 -4.48 15.10 55.32
C THR A 356 -3.23 14.68 54.56
N PHE A 357 -3.27 14.73 53.23
CA PHE A 357 -2.13 14.43 52.35
C PHE A 357 -1.75 15.66 51.54
N ILE A 358 -0.54 16.17 51.75
CA ILE A 358 0.00 17.35 51.06
C ILE A 358 1.17 16.92 50.17
N VAL A 359 1.14 17.32 48.91
CA VAL A 359 2.20 17.06 47.93
C VAL A 359 2.75 18.38 47.41
N ASP A 360 4.07 18.55 47.46
CA ASP A 360 4.77 19.67 46.84
C ASP A 360 4.91 19.45 45.33
N ILE A 361 4.64 20.50 44.54
CA ILE A 361 4.79 20.51 43.09
C ILE A 361 6.18 21.05 42.74
N PRO A 362 7.05 20.25 42.09
CA PRO A 362 8.39 20.69 41.75
C PRO A 362 8.38 21.80 40.69
N ALA A 363 9.44 22.61 40.66
CA ALA A 363 9.63 23.64 39.64
C ALA A 363 9.61 23.03 38.22
N GLY A 364 9.04 23.76 37.27
CA GLY A 364 8.88 23.33 35.88
C GLY A 364 7.58 22.56 35.59
N LEU A 365 6.72 22.31 36.60
CA LEU A 365 5.37 21.76 36.44
C LEU A 365 4.29 22.75 36.89
N ASN A 366 3.17 22.75 36.16
CA ASN A 366 1.96 23.49 36.46
C ASN A 366 0.84 22.49 36.76
N ALA A 367 0.33 22.43 37.99
CA ALA A 367 -0.81 21.57 38.32
C ALA A 367 -2.07 22.06 37.57
N THR A 368 -2.73 21.17 36.83
CA THR A 368 -3.92 21.46 36.03
C THR A 368 -5.19 20.89 36.65
N ASN A 369 -5.07 19.77 37.36
CA ASN A 369 -6.18 19.15 38.09
C ASN A 369 -5.62 18.18 39.14
N ALA A 370 -6.43 17.84 40.14
CA ALA A 370 -6.10 16.86 41.15
C ALA A 370 -7.37 16.23 41.70
N TYR A 371 -7.34 14.92 41.89
CA TYR A 371 -8.44 14.16 42.45
C TYR A 371 -7.90 12.92 43.17
N ALA A 372 -8.69 12.39 44.10
CA ALA A 372 -8.37 11.13 44.75
C ALA A 372 -9.54 10.16 44.59
N THR A 373 -9.26 8.86 44.58
CA THR A 373 -10.33 7.86 44.65
C THR A 373 -11.12 8.05 45.94
N SER A 374 -12.45 8.12 45.84
CA SER A 374 -13.33 8.29 47.00
C SER A 374 -13.06 7.21 48.05
N ALA A 375 -12.89 7.62 49.30
CA ALA A 375 -12.86 6.72 50.44
C ALA A 375 -14.20 6.80 51.17
N CYS A 376 -14.73 5.65 51.60
CA CYS A 376 -16.02 5.57 52.30
C CYS A 376 -17.23 6.18 51.57
N ASN A 377 -17.23 6.16 50.24
CA ASN A 377 -18.24 6.86 49.42
C ASN A 377 -18.27 8.40 49.61
N THR A 378 -17.25 8.97 50.24
CA THR A 378 -17.02 10.42 50.34
C THR A 378 -15.86 10.84 49.45
N ALA A 379 -16.02 11.94 48.71
CA ALA A 379 -14.94 12.50 47.92
C ALA A 379 -13.94 13.22 48.83
N PHE A 380 -12.66 13.15 48.51
CA PHE A 380 -11.65 13.98 49.15
C PHE A 380 -11.90 15.45 48.82
N THR A 381 -11.73 16.32 49.80
CA THR A 381 -11.64 17.76 49.53
C THR A 381 -10.23 18.05 49.00
N VAL A 382 -10.14 18.70 47.84
CA VAL A 382 -8.87 19.05 47.20
C VAL A 382 -8.67 20.55 47.28
N LYS A 383 -7.51 20.97 47.80
CA LYS A 383 -7.09 22.36 47.89
C LYS A 383 -5.74 22.57 47.19
N TYR A 384 -5.68 23.59 46.36
CA TYR A 384 -4.44 24.04 45.71
C TYR A 384 -3.86 25.18 46.52
N ILE A 385 -2.55 25.12 46.78
CA ILE A 385 -1.84 26.05 47.66
C ILE A 385 -0.75 26.77 46.86
N ASN A 386 -0.70 28.09 46.95
CA ASN A 386 0.36 28.90 46.31
C ASN A 386 1.60 29.07 47.22
N GLU A 387 2.61 29.82 46.76
CA GLU A 387 3.85 30.08 47.50
C GLU A 387 3.64 30.74 48.87
N VAL A 388 2.62 31.59 49.00
CA VAL A 388 2.31 32.31 50.25
C VAL A 388 1.36 31.54 51.18
N GLY A 389 0.91 30.35 50.78
CA GLY A 389 0.08 29.45 51.60
C GLY A 389 -1.44 29.63 51.43
N GLU A 390 -1.91 30.45 50.49
CA GLU A 390 -3.34 30.64 50.23
C GLU A 390 -3.95 29.40 49.57
N LYS A 391 -5.17 29.03 49.99
CA LYS A 391 -5.85 27.81 49.55
C LYS A 391 -7.09 28.10 48.70
N GLN A 392 -7.26 27.39 47.59
CA GLN A 392 -8.48 27.44 46.77
C GLN A 392 -8.86 26.07 46.17
N ASN A 393 -10.06 25.94 45.61
CA ASN A 393 -10.59 24.66 45.08
C ASN A 393 -10.19 24.38 43.62
N THR A 394 -9.55 25.33 42.95
CA THR A 394 -9.09 25.22 41.56
C THR A 394 -7.59 25.53 41.49
N PRO A 395 -6.83 25.00 40.53
CA PRO A 395 -5.43 25.37 40.39
C PRO A 395 -5.26 26.87 40.16
N TYR A 396 -4.18 27.46 40.69
CA TYR A 396 -3.77 28.82 40.32
C TYR A 396 -3.24 28.82 38.87
N SER A 397 -3.40 29.94 38.16
CA SER A 397 -2.91 30.09 36.80
C SER A 397 -1.38 29.96 36.73
N GLY A 398 -0.87 29.19 35.76
CA GLY A 398 0.56 29.01 35.55
C GLY A 398 1.26 28.21 36.66
N SER A 399 2.49 28.62 37.02
CA SER A 399 3.33 27.92 38.01
C SER A 399 3.09 28.35 39.46
N LEU A 400 2.01 29.10 39.72
CA LEU A 400 1.68 29.62 41.05
C LEU A 400 1.21 28.55 42.03
N THR A 401 0.70 27.41 41.55
CA THR A 401 0.35 26.28 42.43
C THR A 401 1.62 25.56 42.87
N ARG A 402 1.91 25.56 44.16
CA ARG A 402 3.09 24.90 44.75
C ARG A 402 2.78 23.66 45.55
N LYS A 403 1.57 23.52 46.08
CA LYS A 403 1.16 22.29 46.78
C LYS A 403 -0.27 21.91 46.44
N VAL A 404 -0.56 20.62 46.55
CA VAL A 404 -1.91 20.08 46.50
C VAL A 404 -2.19 19.35 47.81
N GLU A 405 -3.27 19.72 48.47
CA GLU A 405 -3.73 19.15 49.72
C GLU A 405 -5.02 18.35 49.48
N PHE A 406 -5.04 17.11 49.95
CA PHE A 406 -6.20 16.22 49.96
C PHE A 406 -6.61 15.97 51.40
N THR A 407 -7.87 16.25 51.75
CA THR A 407 -8.41 16.01 53.09
C THR A 407 -9.65 15.13 53.08
N THR A 408 -9.76 14.24 54.05
CA THR A 408 -10.98 13.48 54.34
C THR A 408 -11.16 13.31 55.84
N THR A 409 -12.40 13.39 56.31
CA THR A 409 -12.76 13.10 57.71
C THR A 409 -13.19 11.64 57.91
N CYS A 410 -13.34 10.86 56.84
CA CYS A 410 -13.76 9.48 56.96
C CYS A 410 -12.65 8.55 57.46
N THR A 411 -13.01 7.58 58.30
CA THR A 411 -12.18 6.43 58.65
C THR A 411 -11.86 5.58 57.42
N LEU A 412 -10.61 5.59 56.98
CA LEU A 412 -10.19 4.84 55.80
C LEU A 412 -10.25 3.33 56.05
N THR A 413 -11.21 2.65 55.43
CA THR A 413 -11.32 1.18 55.45
C THR A 413 -10.76 0.51 54.20
N ARG A 414 -10.33 1.30 53.20
CA ARG A 414 -9.76 0.81 51.95
C ARG A 414 -8.22 0.85 51.96
N PRO A 415 -7.58 -0.16 51.37
CA PRO A 415 -6.13 -0.38 51.37
C PRO A 415 -5.37 0.56 50.45
N ASN A 416 -5.94 0.95 49.30
CA ASN A 416 -5.24 1.69 48.28
C ASN A 416 -6.03 2.96 48.02
N ILE A 417 -5.38 4.09 48.25
CA ILE A 417 -5.92 5.39 47.90
C ILE A 417 -5.01 5.98 46.85
N TYR A 418 -5.59 6.24 45.69
CA TYR A 418 -4.88 6.86 44.60
C TYR A 418 -5.12 8.36 44.68
N PHE A 419 -4.07 9.12 44.87
CA PHE A 419 -4.06 10.56 44.71
C PHE A 419 -3.46 10.87 43.35
N THR A 420 -4.27 11.37 42.43
CA THR A 420 -3.83 11.74 41.09
C THR A 420 -3.69 13.25 41.02
N ILE A 421 -2.53 13.72 40.57
CA ILE A 421 -2.33 15.11 40.20
C ILE A 421 -1.96 15.14 38.72
N MET A 422 -2.70 15.93 37.95
CA MET A 422 -2.47 16.23 36.55
C MET A 422 -1.66 17.52 36.46
N TYR A 423 -0.70 17.53 35.55
CA TYR A 423 0.21 18.64 35.31
C TYR A 423 0.35 18.94 33.81
N GLY A 424 0.77 20.16 33.50
CA GLY A 424 1.48 20.51 32.27
C GLY A 424 2.89 20.99 32.59
N TYR A 425 3.79 21.00 31.61
CA TYR A 425 5.08 21.66 31.78
C TYR A 425 4.91 23.18 31.81
N ASP A 426 5.68 23.87 32.66
CA ASP A 426 5.76 25.33 32.64
C ASP A 426 6.48 25.78 31.36
N PRO A 427 5.81 26.47 30.42
CA PRO A 427 6.42 26.87 29.16
C PRO A 427 7.62 27.81 29.33
N TYR A 428 7.76 28.47 30.49
CA TYR A 428 8.86 29.37 30.79
C TYR A 428 10.04 28.69 31.50
N HIS A 429 9.82 27.52 32.11
CA HIS A 429 10.82 26.79 32.90
C HIS A 429 10.75 25.28 32.66
N THR A 430 10.61 24.88 31.39
CA THR A 430 10.50 23.48 30.99
C THR A 430 11.71 22.68 31.49
N PRO A 431 11.52 21.60 32.28
CA PRO A 431 12.61 20.72 32.70
C PRO A 431 13.37 20.18 31.49
N ILE A 432 14.69 20.01 31.63
CA ILE A 432 15.51 19.37 30.58
C ILE A 432 15.28 17.85 30.57
N GLU A 433 15.60 17.21 29.45
CA GLU A 433 15.65 15.74 29.35
C GLU A 433 16.53 15.14 30.46
N ASP A 434 16.12 13.98 30.98
CA ASP A 434 16.77 13.27 32.09
C ASP A 434 16.78 14.04 33.45
N ALA A 435 16.10 15.19 33.55
CA ALA A 435 15.95 15.88 34.83
C ALA A 435 15.16 15.03 35.85
N ILE A 436 15.61 15.00 37.10
CA ILE A 436 14.91 14.31 38.20
C ILE A 436 14.02 15.31 38.92
N LEU A 437 12.71 15.14 38.84
CA LEU A 437 11.73 15.94 39.57
C LEU A 437 11.35 15.23 40.87
N SER A 438 11.52 15.93 41.99
CA SER A 438 11.28 15.42 43.34
C SER A 438 9.97 15.97 43.91
N PHE A 439 9.07 15.08 44.28
CA PHE A 439 7.80 15.35 44.93
C PHE A 439 7.94 15.05 46.43
N ASN A 440 8.09 16.10 47.24
CA ASN A 440 8.00 15.95 48.69
C ASN A 440 6.54 15.81 49.08
N TYR A 441 6.25 14.96 50.07
CA TYR A 441 4.90 14.80 50.58
C TYR A 441 4.87 14.71 52.10
N LYS A 442 3.73 15.08 52.67
CA LYS A 442 3.40 14.94 54.08
C LYS A 442 2.01 14.33 54.24
N LEU A 443 1.94 13.19 54.91
CA LEU A 443 0.70 12.51 55.29
C LEU A 443 0.49 12.68 56.80
N THR A 444 -0.66 13.21 57.23
CA THR A 444 -1.00 13.39 58.64
C THR A 444 -2.32 12.69 58.96
N SER A 445 -2.37 11.95 60.07
CA SER A 445 -3.55 11.22 60.56
C SER A 445 -3.56 11.19 62.08
N ASP A 446 -4.59 11.78 62.70
CA ASP A 446 -4.98 11.77 64.13
C ASP A 446 -3.92 11.99 65.23
N GLU A 447 -2.61 12.01 64.91
CA GLU A 447 -1.44 12.36 65.74
C GLU A 447 -0.11 11.98 65.06
N THR A 448 -0.13 11.15 64.01
CA THR A 448 1.06 10.71 63.28
C THR A 448 1.26 11.52 62.00
N ALA A 449 2.50 11.95 61.75
CA ALA A 449 2.90 12.61 60.51
C ALA A 449 4.04 11.83 59.84
N VAL A 450 3.82 11.42 58.60
CA VAL A 450 4.80 10.77 57.74
C VAL A 450 5.23 11.76 56.68
N ASN A 451 6.52 12.09 56.64
CA ASN A 451 7.10 12.86 55.54
C ASN A 451 7.87 11.90 54.63
N GLY A 452 7.86 12.17 53.34
CA GLY A 452 8.67 11.42 52.39
C GLY A 452 8.92 12.19 51.11
N ASN A 453 9.69 11.57 50.24
CA ASN A 453 10.04 12.10 48.93
C ASN A 453 9.90 10.98 47.90
N ALA A 454 9.30 11.29 46.77
CA ALA A 454 9.30 10.42 45.60
C ALA A 454 9.80 11.22 44.40
N SER A 455 10.66 10.63 43.57
CA SER A 455 11.22 11.32 42.41
C SER A 455 10.95 10.58 41.10
N LYS A 456 10.91 11.33 40.00
CA LYS A 456 10.80 10.80 38.64
C LYS A 456 11.71 11.53 37.68
N THR A 457 12.33 10.76 36.79
CA THR A 457 13.12 11.27 35.68
C THR A 457 12.20 11.64 34.51
N VAL A 458 12.45 12.81 33.93
CA VAL A 458 11.87 13.25 32.66
C VAL A 458 12.39 12.36 31.54
N GLY A 459 11.49 11.68 30.84
CA GLY A 459 11.82 10.72 29.79
C GLY A 459 12.47 11.36 28.57
N LYS A 460 13.27 10.56 27.86
CA LYS A 460 13.99 10.97 26.65
C LYS A 460 13.08 11.36 25.50
N CYS A 461 13.45 12.41 24.79
CA CYS A 461 12.71 12.89 23.64
C CYS A 461 13.06 12.08 22.39
N ASN A 462 12.40 10.94 22.20
CA ASN A 462 12.64 10.09 21.04
C ASN A 462 11.84 10.55 19.83
N SER A 463 12.48 10.67 18.67
CA SER A 463 11.81 10.66 17.37
C SER A 463 11.15 9.29 17.16
N SER A 464 10.01 9.29 16.48
CA SER A 464 9.37 8.05 16.03
C SER A 464 8.70 8.35 14.71
N MET A 465 9.51 8.29 13.67
CA MET A 465 9.01 8.47 12.31
C MET A 465 8.12 7.28 11.94
N SER A 466 7.09 7.54 11.16
CA SER A 466 6.30 6.52 10.51
C SER A 466 5.97 7.01 9.12
N GLY A 467 5.84 6.08 8.21
CA GLY A 467 5.46 6.41 6.86
C GLY A 467 4.82 5.27 6.13
N SER A 468 4.05 5.63 5.13
CA SER A 468 3.30 4.69 4.31
C SER A 468 3.39 5.13 2.86
N THR A 469 3.34 4.16 1.95
CA THR A 469 3.28 4.44 0.52
C THR A 469 1.92 4.02 -0.01
N GLN A 470 1.34 4.85 -0.87
CA GLN A 470 0.08 4.57 -1.56
C GLN A 470 0.30 4.71 -3.06
N VAL A 471 -0.48 3.98 -3.85
CA VAL A 471 -0.38 3.99 -5.31
C VAL A 471 -1.76 3.99 -5.94
N LYS A 472 -1.96 4.83 -6.96
CA LYS A 472 -3.17 4.82 -7.77
C LYS A 472 -2.84 5.05 -9.24
N LYS A 473 -3.75 4.67 -10.14
CA LYS A 473 -3.68 5.11 -11.54
C LYS A 473 -3.88 6.63 -11.60
N VAL A 474 -3.20 7.32 -12.51
CA VAL A 474 -3.40 8.78 -12.71
C VAL A 474 -4.86 9.09 -13.06
N THR A 475 -5.54 8.18 -13.76
CA THR A 475 -6.95 8.30 -14.13
C THR A 475 -7.92 8.07 -12.97
N ALA A 476 -7.46 7.57 -11.83
CA ALA A 476 -8.29 7.36 -10.64
C ALA A 476 -8.37 8.64 -9.80
N THR A 477 -9.57 8.99 -9.36
CA THR A 477 -9.82 10.19 -8.54
C THR A 477 -9.30 10.03 -7.11
N ASN A 478 -9.55 8.89 -6.47
CA ASN A 478 -9.25 8.68 -5.04
C ASN A 478 -8.10 7.68 -4.79
N TYR A 479 -7.49 7.79 -3.61
CA TYR A 479 -6.45 6.88 -3.08
C TYR A 479 -7.01 5.80 -2.14
N ASP A 480 -8.32 5.76 -1.90
CA ASP A 480 -8.93 5.05 -0.77
C ASP A 480 -8.49 3.57 -0.68
N ASN A 481 -7.63 3.28 0.32
CA ASN A 481 -7.04 1.98 0.68
C ASN A 481 -6.04 1.32 -0.31
N ASN A 482 -5.61 2.00 -1.37
CA ASN A 482 -4.80 1.41 -2.44
C ASN A 482 -3.29 1.38 -2.11
N TYR A 483 -2.89 0.46 -1.24
CA TYR A 483 -1.50 -0.03 -1.21
C TYR A 483 -1.18 -0.89 -2.43
N ASN A 484 -2.21 -1.40 -3.10
CA ASN A 484 -2.09 -2.23 -4.29
C ASN A 484 -2.86 -1.55 -5.41
N ALA A 485 -2.20 -1.31 -6.54
CA ALA A 485 -2.87 -0.97 -7.78
C ALA A 485 -2.74 -2.13 -8.78
N SER A 486 -3.70 -2.25 -9.68
CA SER A 486 -3.61 -3.16 -10.81
C SER A 486 -3.46 -2.34 -12.08
N GLY A 487 -2.64 -2.77 -13.02
CA GLY A 487 -2.66 -2.17 -14.35
C GLY A 487 -1.80 -2.89 -15.37
N VAL A 488 -1.54 -2.21 -16.47
CA VAL A 488 -0.89 -2.79 -17.66
C VAL A 488 0.35 -1.99 -18.07
N PRO A 489 1.23 -2.55 -18.90
CA PRO A 489 2.37 -1.82 -19.46
C PRO A 489 1.95 -0.50 -20.11
N GLY A 490 2.77 0.52 -19.96
CA GLY A 490 2.54 1.85 -20.48
C GLY A 490 1.60 2.74 -19.65
N GLU A 491 0.86 2.21 -18.69
CA GLU A 491 0.01 3.02 -17.80
C GLU A 491 0.82 3.85 -16.80
N VAL A 492 0.29 5.03 -16.47
CA VAL A 492 0.88 5.97 -15.52
C VAL A 492 0.16 5.89 -14.17
N PHE A 493 0.93 5.84 -13.10
CA PHE A 493 0.51 5.77 -11.71
C PHE A 493 1.07 6.94 -10.93
N THR A 494 0.38 7.35 -9.87
CA THR A 494 0.87 8.33 -8.90
C THR A 494 1.16 7.61 -7.60
N TYR A 495 2.41 7.66 -7.16
CA TYR A 495 2.79 7.30 -5.79
C TYR A 495 2.56 8.48 -4.86
N ARG A 496 2.10 8.17 -3.65
CA ARG A 496 2.04 9.11 -2.53
C ARG A 496 2.82 8.54 -1.35
N LEU A 497 3.80 9.27 -0.88
CA LEU A 497 4.52 8.99 0.37
C LEU A 497 3.88 9.82 1.47
N ASN A 498 3.43 9.19 2.54
CA ASN A 498 2.94 9.85 3.74
C ASN A 498 4.01 9.68 4.82
N ILE A 499 4.50 10.76 5.41
CA ILE A 499 5.50 10.74 6.48
C ILE A 499 4.97 11.53 7.67
N THR A 500 4.99 10.95 8.85
CA THR A 500 4.56 11.56 10.11
C THR A 500 5.56 11.24 11.21
N ASN A 501 5.88 12.22 12.07
CA ASN A 501 6.59 11.97 13.32
C ASN A 501 5.57 11.78 14.45
N TYR A 502 5.45 10.56 14.96
CA TYR A 502 4.68 10.25 16.16
C TYR A 502 5.54 10.32 17.43
N GLY A 503 6.82 10.64 17.28
CA GLY A 503 7.76 10.78 18.37
C GLY A 503 7.46 11.97 19.26
N THR A 504 8.03 11.92 20.46
CA THR A 504 7.99 13.02 21.42
C THR A 504 9.08 14.06 21.17
N GLY A 505 10.11 13.71 20.39
CA GLY A 505 11.18 14.61 19.95
C GLY A 505 11.12 14.94 18.46
N ALA A 506 11.75 16.05 18.05
CA ALA A 506 11.97 16.34 16.64
C ALA A 506 13.04 15.40 16.08
N ASP A 507 12.83 14.89 14.86
CA ASP A 507 13.86 14.18 14.12
C ASP A 507 14.74 15.19 13.37
N ILE A 508 16.03 15.22 13.67
CA ILE A 508 16.98 16.15 13.05
C ILE A 508 17.68 15.45 11.87
N SER A 509 17.70 16.11 10.71
CA SER A 509 18.34 15.60 9.50
C SER A 509 17.74 14.28 8.97
N THR A 510 16.41 14.20 8.93
CA THR A 510 15.71 13.07 8.31
C THR A 510 16.14 12.90 6.84
N THR A 511 16.41 11.66 6.45
CA THR A 511 16.55 11.29 5.03
C THR A 511 15.43 10.35 4.65
N ILE A 512 14.74 10.66 3.57
CA ILE A 512 13.76 9.80 2.93
C ILE A 512 14.35 9.33 1.61
N THR A 513 14.33 8.02 1.39
CA THR A 513 14.78 7.39 0.14
C THR A 513 13.65 6.54 -0.40
N ASN A 514 13.26 6.79 -1.65
CA ASN A 514 12.33 5.96 -2.39
C ASN A 514 13.04 5.38 -3.62
N ILE A 515 13.15 4.06 -3.70
CA ILE A 515 13.84 3.36 -4.77
C ILE A 515 12.79 2.81 -5.73
N LEU A 516 12.75 3.34 -6.95
CA LEU A 516 11.86 2.86 -7.99
C LEU A 516 12.39 1.54 -8.55
N ASP A 517 11.49 0.56 -8.72
CA ASP A 517 11.81 -0.69 -9.44
C ASP A 517 12.27 -0.38 -10.87
N GLU A 518 13.21 -1.16 -11.40
CA GLU A 518 13.72 -1.02 -12.77
C GLU A 518 12.64 -1.14 -13.85
N LYS A 519 11.47 -1.71 -13.51
CA LYS A 519 10.29 -1.84 -14.38
C LYS A 519 9.43 -0.57 -14.43
N LEU A 520 9.78 0.45 -13.67
CA LEU A 520 9.12 1.75 -13.65
C LEU A 520 10.04 2.83 -14.20
N GLU A 521 9.47 3.81 -14.88
CA GLU A 521 10.15 5.04 -15.27
C GLU A 521 9.49 6.23 -14.59
N TYR A 522 10.30 7.19 -14.14
CA TYR A 522 9.80 8.42 -13.55
C TYR A 522 9.20 9.34 -14.64
N THR A 523 8.00 9.88 -14.40
CA THR A 523 7.28 10.71 -15.40
C THR A 523 7.01 12.14 -14.94
N GLY A 524 7.57 12.56 -13.80
CA GLY A 524 7.42 13.92 -13.28
C GLY A 524 6.30 14.06 -12.25
N ASN A 525 5.64 15.22 -12.26
CA ASN A 525 4.59 15.61 -11.31
C ASN A 525 5.02 15.54 -9.84
N PHE A 526 6.29 15.91 -9.56
CA PHE A 526 6.80 15.98 -8.20
C PHE A 526 6.16 17.14 -7.46
N LYS A 527 5.47 16.86 -6.36
CA LYS A 527 4.78 17.85 -5.54
C LYS A 527 4.70 17.40 -4.10
N TYR A 528 4.49 18.33 -3.19
CA TYR A 528 4.40 18.05 -1.76
C TYR A 528 3.23 18.78 -1.11
N ALA A 529 2.81 18.32 0.07
CA ALA A 529 1.88 19.02 0.95
C ALA A 529 2.28 18.75 2.40
N PHE A 530 2.09 19.72 3.31
CA PHE A 530 2.46 19.55 4.72
C PHE A 530 1.32 19.99 5.66
N GLY A 531 0.85 19.05 6.48
CA GLY A 531 -0.27 19.25 7.41
C GLY A 531 -1.64 19.20 6.73
N ASN A 532 -1.89 20.04 5.72
CA ASN A 532 -3.09 19.97 4.88
C ASN A 532 -2.77 19.34 3.51
N LEU A 533 -3.80 18.89 2.78
CA LEU A 533 -3.65 18.28 1.45
C LEU A 533 -3.64 19.33 0.31
N ILE A 534 -3.03 20.49 0.55
CA ILE A 534 -2.83 21.52 -0.48
C ILE A 534 -1.44 21.30 -1.07
N TYR A 535 -1.39 20.87 -2.34
CA TYR A 535 -0.14 20.49 -2.98
C TYR A 535 0.55 21.65 -3.68
N GLU A 536 1.86 21.75 -3.49
CA GLU A 536 2.76 22.67 -4.18
C GLU A 536 3.72 21.91 -5.10
N SER A 537 3.94 22.43 -6.31
CA SER A 537 4.83 21.80 -7.30
C SER A 537 6.31 22.06 -7.00
N LEU A 538 7.15 21.07 -7.27
CA LEU A 538 8.59 21.09 -7.04
C LEU A 538 9.41 20.85 -8.31
N LEU A 539 8.77 20.90 -9.49
CA LEU A 539 9.43 20.65 -10.77
C LEU A 539 10.59 21.64 -11.00
N GLY A 540 11.81 21.10 -11.11
CA GLY A 540 13.03 21.86 -11.42
C GLY A 540 13.82 22.38 -10.21
N ASN A 541 13.30 22.25 -8.98
CA ASN A 541 13.97 22.74 -7.78
C ASN A 541 14.78 21.63 -7.10
N SER A 542 16.07 21.87 -6.87
CA SER A 542 16.94 20.97 -6.09
C SER A 542 16.76 21.11 -4.58
N SER A 543 16.03 22.14 -4.12
CA SER A 543 15.66 22.32 -2.72
C SER A 543 14.39 23.15 -2.56
N VAL A 544 13.70 22.98 -1.43
CA VAL A 544 12.52 23.78 -1.03
C VAL A 544 12.56 24.02 0.48
N THR A 545 12.20 25.21 0.93
CA THR A 545 12.04 25.50 2.36
C THR A 545 10.57 25.42 2.73
N ILE A 546 10.23 24.46 3.58
CA ILE A 546 8.86 24.26 4.07
C ILE A 546 8.79 24.82 5.50
N PRO A 547 7.81 25.67 5.83
CA PRO A 547 7.59 26.12 7.20
C PRO A 547 7.52 24.93 8.17
N ASP A 548 8.12 25.09 9.35
CA ASP A 548 8.29 24.07 10.40
C ASP A 548 9.22 22.88 10.07
N LEU A 549 9.48 22.54 8.79
CA LEU A 549 10.38 21.45 8.39
C LEU A 549 11.81 21.92 8.02
N GLY A 550 11.97 23.19 7.65
CA GLY A 550 13.24 23.72 7.14
C GLY A 550 13.48 23.40 5.67
N THR A 551 14.75 23.37 5.24
CA THR A 551 15.13 23.21 3.83
C THR A 551 15.29 21.74 3.46
N LEU A 552 14.36 21.26 2.64
CA LEU A 552 14.38 19.94 2.03
C LEU A 552 15.20 19.97 0.72
N ASN A 553 16.31 19.23 0.68
CA ASN A 553 17.08 18.98 -0.54
C ASN A 553 16.52 17.77 -1.28
N ILE A 554 16.34 17.91 -2.60
CA ILE A 554 15.62 16.96 -3.46
C ILE A 554 16.56 16.47 -4.57
N SER A 555 16.64 15.16 -4.74
CA SER A 555 17.23 14.52 -5.92
C SER A 555 16.23 13.53 -6.50
N ILE A 556 15.93 13.66 -7.79
CA ILE A 556 14.97 12.85 -8.53
C ILE A 556 15.62 12.27 -9.79
N PRO A 557 15.17 11.09 -10.27
CA PRO A 557 15.59 10.56 -11.57
C PRO A 557 15.21 11.51 -12.71
N LYS A 558 15.91 11.40 -13.86
CA LYS A 558 15.47 12.08 -15.08
C LYS A 558 14.16 11.50 -15.56
N ILE A 559 13.36 12.29 -16.27
CA ILE A 559 12.11 11.81 -16.88
C ILE A 559 12.44 10.70 -17.88
N GLY A 560 11.73 9.58 -17.78
CA GLY A 560 11.96 8.36 -18.58
C GLY A 560 12.98 7.40 -17.98
N GLU A 561 13.65 7.75 -16.88
CA GLU A 561 14.61 6.86 -16.22
C GLU A 561 14.02 6.24 -14.94
N SER A 562 14.48 5.03 -14.60
CA SER A 562 14.31 4.47 -13.25
C SER A 562 15.33 5.12 -12.31
N GLY A 563 15.15 5.02 -10.99
CA GLY A 563 16.19 5.49 -10.08
C GLY A 563 15.72 5.67 -8.64
N THR A 564 16.43 6.54 -7.92
CA THR A 564 16.14 6.84 -6.51
C THR A 564 15.67 8.28 -6.37
N ILE A 565 14.55 8.45 -5.68
CA ILE A 565 14.09 9.74 -5.18
C ILE A 565 14.66 9.89 -3.77
N LEU A 566 15.43 10.94 -3.55
CA LEU A 566 16.13 11.20 -2.30
C LEU A 566 15.78 12.58 -1.78
N LEU A 567 15.35 12.63 -0.52
CA LEU A 567 14.93 13.82 0.20
C LEU A 567 15.77 13.92 1.48
N LYS A 568 16.50 15.02 1.68
CA LYS A 568 17.47 15.19 2.78
C LYS A 568 17.44 16.57 3.42
N GLY A 569 17.87 16.64 4.68
CA GLY A 569 18.26 17.91 5.33
C GLY A 569 17.13 18.72 5.95
N PHE A 570 15.95 18.13 6.09
CA PHE A 570 14.82 18.73 6.82
C PHE A 570 14.73 18.13 8.23
N ASN A 571 14.10 18.87 9.14
CA ASN A 571 13.86 18.47 10.52
C ASN A 571 12.37 18.22 10.69
N PHE A 572 11.96 17.02 11.10
CA PHE A 572 10.54 16.74 11.29
C PHE A 572 10.13 17.14 12.71
N PRO A 573 9.33 18.22 12.90
CA PRO A 573 8.93 18.63 14.22
C PRO A 573 8.01 17.56 14.83
N CYS A 574 7.89 17.53 16.16
CA CYS A 574 7.00 16.63 16.89
C CYS A 574 5.50 16.96 16.71
N THR A 575 5.11 17.60 15.61
CA THR A 575 3.72 17.90 15.28
C THR A 575 3.03 16.70 14.65
N THR A 576 1.73 16.52 14.89
CA THR A 576 0.89 15.52 14.20
C THR A 576 0.65 15.83 12.71
N LYS A 577 1.36 16.80 12.13
CA LYS A 577 1.29 17.10 10.70
C LYS A 577 1.98 16.01 9.89
N THR A 578 1.39 15.67 8.76
CA THR A 578 1.96 14.71 7.80
C THR A 578 2.56 15.46 6.62
N LEU A 579 3.76 15.05 6.19
CA LEU A 579 4.35 15.42 4.91
C LEU A 579 3.89 14.42 3.87
N TYR A 580 3.24 14.92 2.83
CA TYR A 580 2.82 14.18 1.66
C TYR A 580 3.76 14.50 0.50
N ILE A 581 4.30 13.48 -0.16
CA ILE A 581 5.07 13.63 -1.40
C ILE A 581 4.35 12.83 -2.49
N GLU A 582 4.01 13.47 -3.60
CA GLU A 582 3.43 12.80 -4.77
C GLU A 582 4.34 12.91 -5.99
N PHE A 583 4.37 11.85 -6.78
CA PHE A 583 5.05 11.81 -8.07
C PHE A 583 4.47 10.73 -8.97
N ASN A 584 4.64 10.91 -10.28
CA ASN A 584 4.13 9.97 -11.27
C ASN A 584 5.23 9.02 -11.76
N VAL A 585 4.83 7.78 -12.01
CA VAL A 585 5.65 6.74 -12.64
C VAL A 585 4.86 6.08 -13.76
N ARG A 586 5.55 5.57 -14.78
CA ARG A 586 4.96 4.74 -15.83
C ARG A 586 5.50 3.33 -15.75
N VAL A 587 4.64 2.34 -15.92
CA VAL A 587 5.07 0.94 -16.08
C VAL A 587 5.71 0.83 -17.47
N LYS A 588 6.96 0.37 -17.53
CA LYS A 588 7.66 0.23 -18.82
C LYS A 588 6.92 -0.75 -19.74
N ASP A 589 7.03 -0.52 -21.04
CA ASP A 589 6.22 -1.25 -22.04
C ASP A 589 6.54 -2.75 -22.10
N TYR A 590 7.70 -3.19 -21.60
CA TYR A 590 8.13 -4.60 -21.63
C TYR A 590 7.67 -5.47 -20.45
N VAL A 591 6.90 -4.92 -19.50
CA VAL A 591 6.53 -5.65 -18.29
C VAL A 591 5.44 -6.69 -18.58
N THR A 592 5.59 -7.90 -18.05
CA THR A 592 4.68 -9.02 -18.33
C THR A 592 3.61 -9.21 -17.24
N SER A 593 2.50 -9.86 -17.60
CA SER A 593 1.40 -10.21 -16.68
C SER A 593 1.87 -11.04 -15.48
N GLY A 594 1.24 -10.85 -14.32
CA GLY A 594 1.60 -11.53 -13.09
C GLY A 594 2.81 -10.92 -12.36
N THR A 595 3.52 -9.99 -13.00
CA THR A 595 4.58 -9.21 -12.35
C THR A 595 4.01 -8.37 -11.22
N ILE A 596 4.66 -8.43 -10.07
CA ILE A 596 4.41 -7.56 -8.93
C ILE A 596 5.58 -6.58 -8.84
N ILE A 597 5.28 -5.28 -8.98
CA ILE A 597 6.28 -4.22 -8.93
C ILE A 597 6.19 -3.55 -7.55
N PRO A 598 7.12 -3.82 -6.61
CA PRO A 598 7.11 -3.19 -5.31
C PRO A 598 7.64 -1.75 -5.39
N ASN A 599 7.16 -0.90 -4.49
CA ASN A 599 7.77 0.39 -4.19
C ASN A 599 8.49 0.29 -2.84
N VAL A 600 9.78 0.62 -2.82
CA VAL A 600 10.58 0.55 -1.59
C VAL A 600 10.83 1.95 -1.07
N PHE A 601 10.27 2.24 0.10
CA PHE A 601 10.41 3.50 0.79
C PHE A 601 11.13 3.28 2.13
N ARG A 602 12.16 4.09 2.39
CA ARG A 602 13.02 4.00 3.57
C ARG A 602 13.19 5.37 4.20
N THR A 603 13.27 5.37 5.52
CA THR A 603 13.77 6.49 6.34
C THR A 603 15.04 6.04 7.05
N ASN A 604 15.76 6.95 7.70
CA ASN A 604 16.96 6.60 8.48
C ASN A 604 16.68 5.57 9.58
N GLU A 605 15.47 5.54 10.14
CA GLU A 605 15.14 4.72 11.32
C GLU A 605 14.28 3.49 10.99
N LEU A 606 13.59 3.45 9.85
CA LEU A 606 12.62 2.39 9.54
C LEU A 606 12.55 1.98 8.07
N ASN A 607 12.39 0.67 7.87
CA ASN A 607 11.86 0.08 6.64
C ASN A 607 10.33 0.09 6.73
N LEU A 608 9.68 0.78 5.78
CA LEU A 608 8.26 1.08 5.84
C LEU A 608 7.48 0.43 4.69
N SER A 609 6.15 0.40 4.81
CA SER A 609 5.24 -0.43 4.02
C SER A 609 5.48 -0.34 2.51
N THR A 610 5.46 -1.47 1.82
CA THR A 610 5.58 -1.55 0.37
C THR A 610 4.20 -1.47 -0.29
N SER A 611 3.92 -0.38 -1.00
CA SER A 611 2.87 -0.39 -2.02
C SER A 611 3.34 -1.21 -3.22
N LYS A 612 2.43 -1.82 -3.98
CA LYS A 612 2.77 -2.60 -5.18
C LYS A 612 1.81 -2.35 -6.33
N ILE A 613 2.33 -2.50 -7.55
CA ILE A 613 1.54 -2.55 -8.78
C ILE A 613 1.51 -4.01 -9.25
N ASN A 614 0.32 -4.58 -9.40
CA ASN A 614 0.11 -5.91 -9.97
C ASN A 614 -0.21 -5.77 -11.46
N ILE A 615 0.60 -6.38 -12.31
CA ILE A 615 0.37 -6.34 -13.75
C ILE A 615 -0.66 -7.40 -14.13
N ILE A 616 -1.84 -6.96 -14.58
CA ILE A 616 -2.95 -7.86 -14.94
C ILE A 616 -2.75 -8.41 -16.35
N PRO A 617 -3.19 -9.66 -16.62
CA PRO A 617 -3.12 -10.23 -17.96
C PRO A 617 -4.07 -9.50 -18.91
N PHE A 618 -3.51 -8.99 -20.00
CA PHE A 618 -4.21 -8.28 -21.05
C PHE A 618 -3.41 -8.41 -22.35
N SER A 619 -4.09 -8.63 -23.46
CA SER A 619 -3.47 -8.75 -24.77
C SER A 619 -3.93 -7.58 -25.66
N TYR A 620 -2.97 -6.79 -26.13
CA TYR A 620 -3.24 -5.56 -26.88
C TYR A 620 -2.14 -5.30 -27.89
N VAL A 621 -2.53 -4.93 -29.10
CA VAL A 621 -1.60 -4.53 -30.13
C VAL A 621 -1.93 -3.14 -30.63
N LYS A 622 -0.90 -2.30 -30.73
CA LYS A 622 -0.99 -1.03 -31.45
C LYS A 622 -0.56 -1.28 -32.89
N SER A 623 -1.38 -0.82 -33.83
CA SER A 623 -1.05 -0.82 -35.25
C SER A 623 -0.90 0.61 -35.74
N LYS A 624 0.18 0.90 -36.44
CA LYS A 624 0.43 2.26 -36.95
C LYS A 624 1.08 2.23 -38.32
N MET A 625 0.56 3.05 -39.23
CA MET A 625 1.08 3.21 -40.57
C MET A 625 1.86 4.51 -40.65
N PHE A 626 3.04 4.47 -41.26
CA PHE A 626 3.85 5.66 -41.49
C PHE A 626 4.24 5.77 -42.95
N VAL A 627 4.56 6.98 -43.37
CA VAL A 627 5.13 7.28 -44.69
C VAL A 627 6.24 8.30 -44.54
N LYS A 628 7.21 8.21 -45.44
CA LYS A 628 8.18 9.26 -45.66
C LYS A 628 8.53 9.33 -47.14
N CYS A 629 9.04 10.47 -47.58
CA CYS A 629 9.77 10.49 -48.85
C CYS A 629 10.97 9.55 -48.74
N SER A 630 11.29 8.79 -49.80
CA SER A 630 12.37 7.78 -49.73
C SER A 630 13.75 8.37 -49.36
N LEU A 631 13.91 9.67 -49.55
CA LEU A 631 15.09 10.43 -49.19
C LEU A 631 15.07 10.95 -47.74
N ALA A 632 13.89 11.10 -47.13
CA ALA A 632 13.76 11.68 -45.80
C ALA A 632 14.22 10.73 -44.68
N ASP A 633 14.71 11.28 -43.57
CA ASP A 633 15.10 10.50 -42.39
C ASP A 633 13.93 10.23 -41.44
N GLU A 634 12.97 11.14 -41.37
CA GLU A 634 11.84 11.09 -40.44
C GLU A 634 10.60 10.41 -41.04
N TRP A 635 9.90 9.63 -40.23
CA TRP A 635 8.63 8.99 -40.57
C TRP A 635 7.45 9.85 -40.12
N SER A 636 6.49 10.11 -41.01
CA SER A 636 5.23 10.79 -40.69
C SER A 636 4.10 9.77 -40.51
N ASP A 637 3.33 9.92 -39.42
CA ASP A 637 2.06 9.20 -39.19
C ASP A 637 0.83 10.01 -39.58
N GLN A 638 1.00 11.30 -39.92
CA GLN A 638 -0.07 12.20 -40.36
C GLN A 638 -0.22 12.24 -41.89
N GLY A 639 0.69 11.58 -42.62
CA GLY A 639 0.77 11.68 -44.07
C GLY A 639 1.80 12.67 -44.57
N ILE A 640 1.93 12.76 -45.90
CA ILE A 640 2.83 13.70 -46.60
C ILE A 640 2.18 14.21 -47.89
N ASN A 641 2.66 15.35 -48.38
CA ASN A 641 2.28 15.90 -49.68
C ASN A 641 3.36 15.63 -50.72
N VAL A 642 3.01 15.03 -51.85
CA VAL A 642 3.94 14.48 -52.86
C VAL A 642 3.51 14.83 -54.28
N LYS A 643 4.44 14.79 -55.24
CA LYS A 643 4.15 15.01 -56.67
C LYS A 643 3.89 13.69 -57.41
N ASN A 644 3.25 13.82 -58.56
CA ASN A 644 3.12 12.73 -59.52
C ASN A 644 4.50 12.15 -59.88
N GLY A 645 4.64 10.82 -59.77
CA GLY A 645 5.86 10.09 -60.08
C GLY A 645 6.89 10.00 -58.96
N GLU A 646 6.62 10.52 -57.77
CA GLU A 646 7.56 10.45 -56.65
C GLU A 646 7.51 9.13 -55.90
N GLU A 647 8.66 8.72 -55.37
CA GLU A 647 8.81 7.52 -54.56
C GLU A 647 8.72 7.87 -53.07
N VAL A 648 7.95 7.04 -52.36
CA VAL A 648 7.74 7.12 -50.93
C VAL A 648 7.98 5.76 -50.30
N ASP A 649 8.48 5.77 -49.08
CA ASP A 649 8.58 4.58 -48.25
C ASP A 649 7.39 4.53 -47.31
N PHE A 650 6.77 3.37 -47.18
CA PHE A 650 5.72 3.07 -46.21
C PHE A 650 6.26 2.15 -45.13
N LYS A 651 5.74 2.28 -43.92
CA LYS A 651 6.08 1.42 -42.79
C LYS A 651 4.81 0.97 -42.06
N MET A 652 4.56 -0.33 -42.08
CA MET A 652 3.54 -0.98 -41.24
C MET A 652 4.20 -1.38 -39.93
N GLN A 653 3.75 -0.83 -38.81
CA GLN A 653 4.26 -1.16 -37.48
C GLN A 653 3.18 -1.84 -36.64
N ILE A 654 3.52 -2.98 -36.06
CA ILE A 654 2.76 -3.63 -34.98
C ILE A 654 3.63 -3.65 -33.73
N THR A 655 3.07 -3.18 -32.62
CA THR A 655 3.71 -3.23 -31.31
C THR A 655 2.79 -3.97 -30.33
N ASN A 656 3.33 -4.93 -29.59
CA ASN A 656 2.61 -5.53 -28.48
C ASN A 656 2.63 -4.56 -27.29
N ALA A 657 1.52 -3.88 -27.06
CA ALA A 657 1.33 -2.96 -25.93
C ALA A 657 0.51 -3.59 -24.80
N GLY A 658 0.23 -4.89 -24.89
CA GLY A 658 -0.37 -5.68 -23.81
C GLY A 658 0.67 -6.20 -22.83
N SER A 659 0.21 -6.91 -21.81
CA SER A 659 1.07 -7.59 -20.82
C SER A 659 1.35 -9.05 -21.15
N ASN A 660 0.63 -9.61 -22.12
CA ASN A 660 0.77 -11.00 -22.57
C ASN A 660 1.50 -11.04 -23.92
N PRO A 661 2.33 -12.05 -24.18
CA PRO A 661 2.86 -12.29 -25.51
C PRO A 661 1.74 -12.50 -26.54
N VAL A 662 1.98 -12.04 -27.77
CA VAL A 662 1.08 -12.21 -28.91
C VAL A 662 1.84 -12.82 -30.09
N ILE A 663 1.15 -13.58 -30.94
CA ILE A 663 1.73 -14.23 -32.11
C ILE A 663 1.26 -13.48 -33.35
N VAL A 664 2.19 -12.88 -34.10
CA VAL A 664 1.89 -12.20 -35.35
C VAL A 664 2.14 -13.17 -36.50
N SER A 665 1.14 -13.40 -37.33
CA SER A 665 1.22 -14.36 -38.44
C SER A 665 1.19 -13.68 -39.81
N GLU A 666 0.43 -12.60 -39.98
CA GLU A 666 0.31 -11.91 -41.27
C GLU A 666 0.12 -10.41 -41.07
N LEU A 667 0.74 -9.60 -41.95
CA LEU A 667 0.43 -8.18 -42.15
C LEU A 667 0.08 -7.96 -43.61
N ILE A 668 -1.13 -7.44 -43.88
CA ILE A 668 -1.72 -7.39 -45.22
C ILE A 668 -2.06 -5.94 -45.57
N ASN A 669 -1.47 -5.40 -46.63
CA ASN A 669 -1.74 -4.05 -47.11
C ASN A 669 -2.50 -4.03 -48.43
N LEU A 670 -3.59 -3.27 -48.48
CA LEU A 670 -4.27 -2.90 -49.73
C LEU A 670 -3.58 -1.67 -50.33
N LYS A 671 -3.14 -1.80 -51.58
CA LYS A 671 -2.63 -0.70 -52.40
C LYS A 671 -3.70 0.37 -52.53
N PRO A 672 -3.42 1.65 -52.21
CA PRO A 672 -4.35 2.74 -52.50
C PRO A 672 -4.66 2.82 -54.00
N GLN A 673 -5.95 2.73 -54.37
CA GLN A 673 -6.47 2.77 -55.74
C GLN A 673 -7.61 3.78 -55.89
N LEU A 674 -7.84 4.25 -57.11
CA LEU A 674 -8.95 5.15 -57.42
C LEU A 674 -10.30 4.58 -56.96
N ASN A 675 -11.02 5.37 -56.15
CA ASN A 675 -12.33 5.05 -55.58
C ASN A 675 -12.34 3.82 -54.67
N ASP A 676 -11.25 3.58 -53.92
CA ASP A 676 -11.18 2.51 -52.93
C ASP A 676 -12.43 2.46 -52.04
N GLN A 677 -13.13 1.33 -52.05
CA GLN A 677 -14.39 1.18 -51.33
C GLN A 677 -14.26 0.57 -49.94
N TYR A 678 -13.04 0.19 -49.51
CA TYR A 678 -12.83 -0.55 -48.26
C TYR A 678 -11.58 -0.07 -47.50
N GLU A 679 -11.81 0.55 -46.36
CA GLU A 679 -10.94 0.71 -45.19
C GLU A 679 -11.36 -0.38 -44.17
N PHE A 680 -10.54 -0.71 -43.17
CA PHE A 680 -10.87 -1.75 -42.18
C PHE A 680 -12.33 -1.69 -41.71
N GLY A 681 -13.14 -2.65 -42.15
CA GLY A 681 -14.59 -2.66 -41.94
C GLY A 681 -15.39 -2.15 -43.14
N SER A 682 -16.41 -1.32 -42.89
CA SER A 682 -17.42 -0.89 -43.87
C SER A 682 -17.19 0.48 -44.49
N ASN A 683 -16.16 1.21 -44.07
CA ASN A 683 -15.92 2.58 -44.51
C ASN A 683 -15.03 2.59 -45.77
N PRO A 684 -15.34 3.34 -46.83
CA PRO A 684 -14.47 3.42 -48.00
C PRO A 684 -13.27 4.34 -47.77
N ARG A 685 -12.08 3.95 -48.27
CA ARG A 685 -10.89 4.81 -48.24
C ARG A 685 -11.00 6.01 -49.18
N ASN A 686 -11.81 5.95 -50.24
CA ASN A 686 -12.06 7.06 -51.16
C ASN A 686 -10.79 7.71 -51.76
N SER A 687 -9.76 6.92 -52.06
CA SER A 687 -8.55 7.45 -52.69
C SER A 687 -8.86 8.00 -54.10
N SER A 688 -8.30 9.15 -54.46
CA SER A 688 -8.35 9.74 -55.80
C SER A 688 -6.98 9.77 -56.50
N LEU A 689 -5.97 9.16 -55.88
CA LEU A 689 -4.64 8.88 -56.44
C LEU A 689 -4.33 7.38 -56.40
N LYS A 690 -3.37 6.96 -57.23
CA LYS A 690 -2.84 5.59 -57.24
C LYS A 690 -1.43 5.55 -56.66
N ILE A 691 -1.12 4.55 -55.84
CA ILE A 691 0.24 4.31 -55.35
C ILE A 691 0.76 2.98 -55.92
N ASN A 692 1.67 3.00 -56.89
CA ASN A 692 2.25 1.80 -57.48
C ASN A 692 3.41 1.26 -56.63
N TYR A 693 3.26 0.09 -56.01
CA TYR A 693 4.36 -0.51 -55.25
C TYR A 693 5.59 -0.74 -56.13
N SER A 694 6.77 -0.51 -55.54
CA SER A 694 8.01 -1.03 -56.11
C SER A 694 8.04 -2.54 -55.88
N CYS A 695 8.57 -3.28 -56.85
CA CYS A 695 8.81 -4.72 -56.68
C CYS A 695 10.14 -5.05 -55.99
N ASP A 696 10.78 -4.04 -55.38
CA ASP A 696 11.87 -4.26 -54.43
C ASP A 696 11.39 -5.09 -53.23
N LEU A 697 12.26 -5.97 -52.74
CA LEU A 697 11.94 -6.76 -51.54
C LEU A 697 11.73 -5.83 -50.34
N PRO A 698 10.59 -5.94 -49.63
CA PRO A 698 10.35 -5.18 -48.41
C PRO A 698 11.39 -5.48 -47.34
N LYS A 699 11.74 -4.46 -46.55
CA LYS A 699 12.64 -4.57 -45.41
C LYS A 699 11.86 -4.86 -44.13
N ILE A 700 12.39 -5.72 -43.29
CA ILE A 700 11.83 -6.04 -41.96
C ILE A 700 12.76 -5.47 -40.89
N ASN A 701 12.21 -4.69 -39.96
CA ASN A 701 12.90 -4.34 -38.71
C ASN A 701 12.10 -4.91 -37.54
N THR A 702 12.78 -5.36 -36.50
CA THR A 702 12.15 -5.87 -35.27
C THR A 702 12.92 -5.40 -34.04
N SER A 703 12.26 -5.32 -32.88
CA SER A 703 12.94 -5.20 -31.59
C SER A 703 13.69 -6.47 -31.17
N LEU A 704 13.38 -7.60 -31.82
CA LEU A 704 13.96 -8.90 -31.55
C LEU A 704 15.40 -9.00 -32.06
N THR A 705 16.24 -9.74 -31.32
CA THR A 705 17.66 -9.96 -31.66
C THR A 705 17.89 -10.76 -32.94
N ALA A 706 16.91 -11.56 -33.37
CA ALA A 706 16.97 -12.34 -34.60
C ALA A 706 15.91 -11.86 -35.59
N SER A 707 16.34 -11.47 -36.80
CA SER A 707 15.42 -11.10 -37.87
C SER A 707 14.58 -12.32 -38.30
N PRO A 708 13.25 -12.23 -38.30
CA PRO A 708 12.39 -13.33 -38.71
C PRO A 708 12.50 -13.60 -40.22
N SER A 709 12.36 -14.87 -40.61
CA SER A 709 12.18 -15.25 -42.02
C SER A 709 10.74 -14.92 -42.47
N VAL A 710 10.55 -13.71 -43.00
CA VAL A 710 9.27 -13.25 -43.53
C VAL A 710 9.15 -13.62 -45.00
N SER A 711 8.02 -14.22 -45.38
CA SER A 711 7.71 -14.50 -46.78
C SER A 711 6.73 -13.45 -47.32
N PHE A 712 6.99 -12.95 -48.52
CA PHE A 712 6.15 -11.94 -49.15
C PHE A 712 5.32 -12.55 -50.28
N LYS A 713 4.02 -12.26 -50.29
CA LYS A 713 3.10 -12.68 -51.33
C LYS A 713 2.33 -11.48 -51.85
N TYR A 714 1.91 -11.56 -53.10
CA TYR A 714 1.25 -10.48 -53.81
C TYR A 714 -0.05 -10.98 -54.43
N ALA A 715 -1.04 -10.11 -54.65
CA ALA A 715 -2.23 -10.49 -55.41
C ALA A 715 -2.70 -9.36 -56.32
N GLN A 716 -3.22 -9.73 -57.49
CA GLN A 716 -3.73 -8.79 -58.50
C GLN A 716 -5.26 -8.71 -58.50
N ASN A 717 -5.96 -9.75 -58.06
CA ASN A 717 -7.42 -9.74 -58.07
C ASN A 717 -7.98 -8.69 -57.09
N PRO A 718 -9.07 -8.01 -57.44
CA PRO A 718 -9.81 -7.18 -56.50
C PRO A 718 -10.38 -8.08 -55.38
N VAL A 719 -10.35 -7.59 -54.15
CA VAL A 719 -10.86 -8.30 -52.98
C VAL A 719 -11.62 -7.34 -52.07
N THR A 720 -12.44 -7.90 -51.20
CA THR A 720 -13.33 -7.18 -50.29
C THR A 720 -13.04 -7.61 -48.85
N MET A 721 -11.78 -7.48 -48.41
CA MET A 721 -11.34 -7.95 -47.09
C MET A 721 -11.63 -6.96 -45.94
N ASP A 722 -12.20 -7.48 -44.85
CA ASP A 722 -12.38 -6.82 -43.54
C ASP A 722 -11.35 -7.37 -42.52
N ARG A 723 -10.98 -6.59 -41.49
CA ARG A 723 -10.27 -7.06 -40.28
C ARG A 723 -10.94 -8.31 -39.66
N ASN A 724 -12.27 -8.36 -39.63
CA ASN A 724 -13.02 -9.53 -39.16
C ASN A 724 -12.87 -10.76 -40.07
N MET A 725 -12.20 -10.68 -41.22
CA MET A 725 -11.86 -11.89 -42.00
C MET A 725 -10.59 -12.58 -41.51
N LEU A 726 -9.75 -11.87 -40.75
CA LEU A 726 -8.46 -12.40 -40.30
C LEU A 726 -8.51 -12.95 -38.87
N CYS A 727 -9.29 -12.31 -38.00
CA CYS A 727 -9.41 -12.75 -36.60
C CYS A 727 -10.63 -12.13 -35.89
N PRO A 728 -11.66 -12.91 -35.51
CA PRO A 728 -11.91 -14.31 -35.88
C PRO A 728 -12.38 -14.43 -37.33
N PRO A 729 -11.95 -15.44 -38.12
CA PRO A 729 -12.26 -15.51 -39.54
C PRO A 729 -13.77 -15.58 -39.81
N GLN A 730 -14.34 -14.54 -40.45
CA GLN A 730 -15.71 -14.53 -40.96
C GLN A 730 -15.77 -14.81 -42.48
N ASN A 731 -16.89 -15.39 -42.92
CA ASN A 731 -17.12 -15.82 -44.31
C ASN A 731 -17.48 -14.68 -45.28
N SER A 732 -17.42 -13.40 -44.88
CA SER A 732 -17.82 -12.28 -45.73
C SER A 732 -16.63 -11.73 -46.52
N GLY A 733 -16.62 -11.91 -47.84
CA GLY A 733 -15.66 -11.30 -48.77
C GLY A 733 -14.88 -12.33 -49.60
N ASN A 734 -14.22 -11.87 -50.66
CA ASN A 734 -13.31 -12.71 -51.46
C ASN A 734 -11.88 -12.59 -50.92
N VAL A 735 -11.15 -13.70 -50.81
CA VAL A 735 -9.73 -13.69 -50.39
C VAL A 735 -8.79 -13.37 -51.55
N PRO A 736 -7.62 -12.75 -51.31
CA PRO A 736 -6.62 -12.54 -52.35
C PRO A 736 -6.06 -13.86 -52.87
N ASN A 737 -5.96 -13.99 -54.20
CA ASN A 737 -5.24 -15.08 -54.85
C ASN A 737 -3.74 -14.76 -54.77
N TRP A 738 -3.12 -15.17 -53.66
CA TRP A 738 -1.71 -14.93 -53.40
C TRP A 738 -0.82 -15.63 -54.44
N THR A 739 -0.07 -14.85 -55.21
CA THR A 739 0.93 -15.28 -56.17
C THR A 739 2.33 -14.77 -55.81
N SER A 740 3.33 -15.30 -56.50
CA SER A 740 4.69 -14.77 -56.61
C SER A 740 5.07 -14.85 -58.10
N PRO A 741 5.69 -13.82 -58.73
CA PRO A 741 6.33 -12.62 -58.17
C PRO A 741 5.45 -11.35 -58.14
N CYS A 742 5.98 -10.27 -57.55
CA CYS A 742 5.38 -8.92 -57.61
C CYS A 742 5.22 -8.43 -59.05
N SER A 743 4.18 -7.64 -59.32
CA SER A 743 3.93 -6.96 -60.59
C SER A 743 3.49 -5.52 -60.38
N VAL A 744 3.61 -4.67 -61.40
CA VAL A 744 3.09 -3.28 -61.34
C VAL A 744 1.57 -3.21 -61.11
N ASP A 745 0.84 -4.26 -61.53
CA ASP A 745 -0.61 -4.40 -61.37
C ASP A 745 -1.01 -5.04 -60.04
N THR A 746 -0.05 -5.35 -59.17
CA THR A 746 -0.32 -5.91 -57.85
C THR A 746 -1.14 -4.91 -57.03
N ASN A 747 -2.23 -5.41 -56.46
CA ASN A 747 -3.19 -4.67 -55.65
C ASN A 747 -3.03 -4.95 -54.15
N TRP A 748 -2.50 -6.13 -53.80
CA TRP A 748 -2.36 -6.56 -52.42
C TRP A 748 -0.96 -7.05 -52.12
N PHE A 749 -0.56 -6.81 -50.88
CA PHE A 749 0.72 -7.19 -50.33
C PHE A 749 0.52 -7.92 -49.00
N ASN A 750 1.09 -9.11 -48.83
CA ASN A 750 1.07 -9.88 -47.58
C ASN A 750 2.50 -10.20 -47.13
N ALA A 751 2.84 -9.75 -45.93
CA ALA A 751 4.01 -10.18 -45.18
C ALA A 751 3.60 -11.30 -44.21
N ALA A 752 3.92 -12.54 -44.56
CA ALA A 752 3.61 -13.73 -43.77
C ALA A 752 4.80 -14.15 -42.91
N PHE A 753 4.57 -14.17 -41.59
CA PHE A 753 5.53 -14.50 -40.55
C PHE A 753 5.49 -16.01 -40.21
N PRO A 754 6.58 -16.57 -39.67
CA PRO A 754 6.59 -17.94 -39.16
C PRO A 754 5.49 -18.16 -38.11
N LYS A 755 4.92 -19.38 -38.04
CA LYS A 755 3.78 -19.72 -37.15
C LYS A 755 3.98 -19.37 -35.66
N ASN A 756 5.22 -19.20 -35.20
CA ASN A 756 5.56 -18.93 -33.80
C ASN A 756 6.20 -17.55 -33.61
N PHE A 757 6.06 -16.63 -34.56
CA PHE A 757 6.64 -15.29 -34.44
C PHE A 757 5.91 -14.50 -33.34
N THR A 758 6.53 -14.49 -32.16
CA THR A 758 5.95 -14.00 -30.92
C THR A 758 6.55 -12.64 -30.58
N LEU A 759 5.69 -11.65 -30.33
CA LEU A 759 6.06 -10.38 -29.76
C LEU A 759 5.78 -10.42 -28.26
N SER A 760 6.81 -10.27 -27.43
CA SER A 760 6.64 -10.04 -26.00
C SER A 760 6.08 -8.63 -25.76
N PRO A 761 5.57 -8.31 -24.57
CA PRO A 761 5.24 -6.92 -24.23
C PRO A 761 6.38 -5.97 -24.59
N GLY A 762 6.06 -4.84 -25.21
CA GLY A 762 7.02 -3.83 -25.67
C GLY A 762 7.71 -4.16 -27.01
N ASP A 763 7.66 -5.42 -27.47
CA ASP A 763 8.24 -5.78 -28.76
C ASP A 763 7.45 -5.21 -29.93
N PHE A 764 8.17 -4.97 -31.04
CA PHE A 764 7.56 -4.50 -32.28
C PHE A 764 8.13 -5.21 -33.53
N VAL A 765 7.35 -5.15 -34.59
CA VAL A 765 7.74 -5.50 -35.95
C VAL A 765 7.33 -4.39 -36.91
N GLU A 766 8.24 -4.06 -37.81
CA GLU A 766 8.05 -3.07 -38.88
C GLU A 766 8.28 -3.74 -40.24
N VAL A 767 7.36 -3.52 -41.17
CA VAL A 767 7.50 -3.90 -42.58
C VAL A 767 7.57 -2.63 -43.41
N ILE A 768 8.71 -2.41 -44.04
CA ILE A 768 9.00 -1.23 -44.84
C ILE A 768 9.01 -1.60 -46.32
N TYR A 769 8.22 -0.90 -47.13
CA TYR A 769 8.13 -1.13 -48.58
C TYR A 769 7.99 0.20 -49.32
N LYS A 770 8.31 0.20 -50.62
CA LYS A 770 8.28 1.42 -51.44
C LYS A 770 7.05 1.50 -52.32
N GLY A 771 6.57 2.71 -52.59
CA GLY A 771 5.54 2.97 -53.58
C GLY A 771 5.82 4.26 -54.35
N LYS A 772 5.35 4.30 -55.60
CA LYS A 772 5.44 5.42 -56.51
C LYS A 772 4.07 6.04 -56.73
N VAL A 773 3.92 7.32 -56.43
CA VAL A 773 2.64 8.02 -56.54
C VAL A 773 2.34 8.28 -58.02
N SER A 774 1.09 8.08 -58.43
CA SER A 774 0.62 8.35 -59.78
C SER A 774 -0.75 9.02 -59.79
N GLY A 775 -0.90 10.06 -60.61
CA GLY A 775 -2.10 10.92 -60.70
C GLY A 775 -1.76 12.41 -60.54
N ASN A 776 -2.58 13.29 -61.10
CA ASN A 776 -2.27 14.73 -61.18
C ASN A 776 -2.53 15.48 -59.86
N THR A 777 -3.70 15.32 -59.25
CA THR A 777 -4.05 15.87 -57.93
C THR A 777 -5.05 14.96 -57.20
N GLY A 778 -5.02 14.95 -55.86
CA GLY A 778 -5.94 14.13 -55.07
C GLY A 778 -5.37 13.67 -53.72
N VAL A 779 -5.96 12.62 -53.17
CA VAL A 779 -5.50 11.93 -51.96
C VAL A 779 -5.37 10.42 -52.19
N ALA A 780 -4.41 9.77 -51.56
CA ALA A 780 -4.29 8.32 -51.48
C ALA A 780 -4.32 7.89 -50.02
N ASN A 781 -5.31 7.11 -49.65
CA ASN A 781 -5.50 6.63 -48.28
C ASN A 781 -4.97 5.20 -48.17
N ASN A 782 -3.98 5.00 -47.30
CA ASN A 782 -3.29 3.73 -47.11
C ASN A 782 -3.43 3.23 -45.67
N SER A 783 -3.56 1.92 -45.48
CA SER A 783 -3.72 1.29 -44.18
C SER A 783 -3.58 -0.24 -44.31
N PHE A 784 -3.17 -0.95 -43.25
CA PHE A 784 -2.91 -2.41 -43.29
C PHE A 784 -3.68 -3.25 -42.26
N ALA A 785 -4.12 -4.45 -42.66
CA ALA A 785 -4.75 -5.44 -41.81
C ALA A 785 -3.67 -6.32 -41.16
N PHE A 786 -4.02 -7.00 -40.07
CA PHE A 786 -3.10 -7.91 -39.40
C PHE A 786 -3.82 -9.14 -38.87
N LYS A 787 -3.10 -10.27 -38.83
CA LYS A 787 -3.52 -11.49 -38.16
C LYS A 787 -2.62 -11.75 -36.96
N VAL A 788 -3.12 -11.34 -35.80
CA VAL A 788 -2.45 -11.50 -34.51
C VAL A 788 -3.37 -12.29 -33.60
N VAL A 789 -2.82 -13.25 -32.85
CA VAL A 789 -3.53 -14.03 -31.83
C VAL A 789 -2.82 -13.93 -30.49
N ASN A 790 -3.54 -14.13 -29.39
CA ASN A 790 -2.94 -14.28 -28.08
C ASN A 790 -2.13 -15.59 -27.99
N SER A 791 -1.43 -15.82 -26.87
CA SER A 791 -0.64 -17.04 -26.64
C SER A 791 -1.46 -18.35 -26.60
N LYS A 792 -2.79 -18.27 -26.49
CA LYS A 792 -3.71 -19.42 -26.57
C LYS A 792 -4.21 -19.68 -28.00
N GLY A 793 -3.93 -18.77 -28.94
CA GLY A 793 -4.43 -18.83 -30.31
C GLY A 793 -5.76 -18.10 -30.51
N ASP A 794 -6.29 -17.40 -29.51
CA ASP A 794 -7.56 -16.67 -29.62
C ASP A 794 -7.35 -15.27 -30.24
N CYS A 795 -8.38 -14.80 -30.94
CA CYS A 795 -8.43 -13.48 -31.59
C CYS A 795 -8.91 -12.35 -30.66
N ASP A 796 -9.08 -12.63 -29.37
CA ASP A 796 -9.61 -11.70 -28.36
C ASP A 796 -8.55 -10.64 -27.95
N LEU A 797 -8.21 -9.78 -28.91
CA LEU A 797 -7.20 -8.73 -28.79
C LEU A 797 -7.84 -7.38 -29.00
N PHE A 798 -7.56 -6.45 -28.09
CA PHE A 798 -7.86 -5.05 -28.32
C PHE A 798 -6.84 -4.48 -29.32
N SER A 799 -7.24 -3.52 -30.16
CA SER A 799 -6.32 -2.69 -30.94
C SER A 799 -6.89 -1.31 -31.16
N ASP A 800 -6.03 -0.34 -31.52
CA ASP A 800 -6.47 0.97 -32.01
C ASP A 800 -7.40 0.80 -33.24
N SER A 801 -8.36 1.72 -33.37
CA SER A 801 -9.46 1.63 -34.35
C SER A 801 -9.07 2.06 -35.77
N SER A 802 -7.95 2.76 -35.96
CA SER A 802 -7.48 3.12 -37.29
C SER A 802 -5.96 3.33 -37.33
N ASN A 803 -5.35 2.78 -38.38
CA ASN A 803 -3.99 3.02 -38.84
C ASN A 803 -4.03 3.67 -40.24
N LEU A 804 -5.07 4.46 -40.52
CA LEU A 804 -5.22 5.21 -41.77
C LEU A 804 -4.13 6.26 -41.88
N LEU A 805 -3.56 6.33 -43.08
CA LEU A 805 -2.56 7.30 -43.46
C LEU A 805 -2.98 7.94 -44.78
N THR A 806 -3.00 9.27 -44.84
CA THR A 806 -3.38 10.01 -46.04
C THR A 806 -2.17 10.62 -46.73
N ILE A 807 -1.95 10.27 -48.00
CA ILE A 807 -1.02 10.97 -48.88
C ILE A 807 -1.82 11.98 -49.68
N THR A 808 -1.31 13.20 -49.81
CA THR A 808 -1.93 14.25 -50.64
C THR A 808 -1.03 14.54 -51.84
N ASN A 809 -1.61 14.86 -53.00
CA ASN A 809 -0.92 15.53 -54.09
C ASN A 809 -1.80 16.72 -54.49
N ASP A 810 -1.40 17.93 -54.12
CA ASP A 810 -2.11 19.16 -54.50
C ASP A 810 -1.55 19.81 -55.78
N GLY A 811 -0.67 19.12 -56.51
CA GLY A 811 -0.02 19.60 -57.73
C GLY A 811 1.10 20.62 -57.48
N ILE A 812 1.23 21.11 -56.24
CA ILE A 812 2.25 22.07 -55.80
C ILE A 812 3.20 21.43 -54.78
N GLY A 813 2.90 20.21 -54.33
CA GLY A 813 3.54 19.50 -53.24
C GLY A 813 5.07 19.57 -53.22
N ILE A 814 5.61 19.53 -52.01
CA ILE A 814 7.00 19.79 -51.61
C ILE A 814 8.05 19.08 -52.47
N GLY A 815 7.69 17.94 -53.04
CA GLY A 815 8.55 17.14 -53.88
C GLY A 815 9.57 16.38 -53.05
N CYS A 816 9.53 15.05 -53.08
CA CYS A 816 10.47 14.15 -52.41
C CYS A 816 11.94 14.25 -52.90
N LYS A 817 12.32 15.36 -53.55
CA LYS A 817 13.65 15.67 -54.08
C LYS A 817 14.39 16.79 -53.33
N SER A 818 13.80 17.39 -52.30
CA SER A 818 14.51 18.42 -51.50
C SER A 818 15.64 17.81 -50.69
N CYS A 819 16.84 18.41 -50.76
CA CYS A 819 17.99 18.05 -49.95
C CYS A 819 17.74 18.26 -48.44
N ALA A 820 16.83 19.18 -48.09
CA ALA A 820 16.53 19.52 -46.71
C ALA A 820 15.83 18.38 -45.97
N LEU A 821 15.25 17.41 -46.71
CA LEU A 821 14.58 16.24 -46.17
C LEU A 821 15.56 15.20 -45.60
N THR A 822 16.78 15.15 -46.12
CA THR A 822 17.78 14.10 -45.85
C THR A 822 19.01 14.62 -45.11
N ASN A 823 19.14 15.94 -45.00
CA ASN A 823 20.32 16.57 -44.45
C ASN A 823 20.03 16.93 -42.98
N PRO A 824 20.61 16.23 -41.99
CA PRO A 824 20.37 16.52 -40.58
C PRO A 824 20.79 17.96 -40.19
N ASN A 825 21.72 18.56 -40.93
CA ASN A 825 22.16 19.95 -40.70
C ASN A 825 21.07 20.97 -41.05
N SER A 826 20.10 20.60 -41.89
CA SER A 826 18.99 21.45 -42.30
C SER A 826 18.12 21.90 -41.12
N ILE A 827 17.86 20.99 -40.18
CA ILE A 827 17.06 21.29 -38.98
C ILE A 827 17.77 22.34 -38.11
N GLU A 828 19.08 22.18 -37.91
CA GLU A 828 19.87 23.10 -37.10
C GLU A 828 19.96 24.49 -37.75
N ILE A 829 20.18 24.57 -39.06
CA ILE A 829 20.28 25.85 -39.79
C ILE A 829 18.92 26.54 -39.85
N LYS A 830 17.84 25.78 -40.06
CA LYS A 830 16.48 26.28 -39.94
C LYS A 830 16.27 26.93 -38.57
N LYS A 831 16.67 26.25 -37.49
CA LYS A 831 16.53 26.77 -36.13
C LYS A 831 17.38 28.02 -35.89
N LEU A 832 18.62 28.06 -36.40
CA LEU A 832 19.45 29.28 -36.36
C LEU A 832 18.79 30.46 -37.06
N PHE A 833 18.21 30.23 -38.24
CA PHE A 833 17.53 31.26 -39.00
C PHE A 833 16.20 31.72 -38.35
N GLU A 834 15.39 30.80 -37.83
CA GLU A 834 14.18 31.12 -37.06
C GLU A 834 14.52 31.93 -35.80
N ASN A 835 15.61 31.59 -35.11
CA ASN A 835 16.10 32.35 -33.96
C ASN A 835 16.57 33.76 -34.37
N LEU A 836 17.24 33.92 -35.51
CA LEU A 836 17.62 35.23 -36.04
C LEU A 836 16.39 36.10 -36.30
N LEU A 837 15.36 35.56 -36.96
CA LEU A 837 14.10 36.26 -37.20
C LEU A 837 13.41 36.63 -35.88
N LYS A 838 13.35 35.69 -34.93
CA LYS A 838 12.78 35.93 -33.60
C LYS A 838 13.49 37.06 -32.89
N ASN A 839 14.82 37.07 -32.91
CA ASN A 839 15.64 38.12 -32.30
C ASN A 839 15.33 39.50 -32.90
N ILE A 840 15.38 39.60 -34.23
CA ILE A 840 15.12 40.85 -34.97
C ILE A 840 13.70 41.38 -34.69
N ILE A 841 12.69 40.51 -34.76
CA ILE A 841 11.28 40.88 -34.51
C ILE A 841 11.07 41.30 -33.05
N THR A 842 11.69 40.58 -32.11
CA THR A 842 11.63 40.92 -30.68
C THR A 842 12.21 42.31 -30.41
N ARG A 843 13.32 42.67 -31.07
CA ARG A 843 13.92 44.01 -30.96
C ARG A 843 12.99 45.11 -31.50
N LEU A 844 12.32 44.86 -32.63
CA LEU A 844 11.27 45.75 -33.15
C LEU A 844 10.08 45.89 -32.18
N ILE A 845 9.63 44.79 -31.58
CA ILE A 845 8.54 44.80 -30.60
C ILE A 845 8.92 45.62 -29.37
N ASN A 846 10.18 45.53 -28.94
CA ASN A 846 10.75 46.27 -27.81
C ASN A 846 11.11 47.73 -28.14
N GLY A 847 10.73 48.23 -29.31
CA GLY A 847 10.80 49.65 -29.66
C GLY A 847 12.09 50.09 -30.35
N GLU A 848 12.98 49.18 -30.75
CA GLU A 848 14.10 49.55 -31.61
C GLU A 848 13.61 49.98 -32.99
N THR A 849 14.20 51.06 -33.51
CA THR A 849 13.93 51.61 -34.84
C THR A 849 14.67 50.83 -35.94
N ASP A 850 14.19 50.94 -37.18
CA ASP A 850 14.83 50.29 -38.33
C ASP A 850 16.32 50.67 -38.45
N THR A 851 16.68 51.93 -38.20
CA THR A 851 18.07 52.42 -38.23
C THR A 851 18.94 51.81 -37.14
N GLN A 852 18.38 51.48 -35.97
CA GLN A 852 19.11 50.84 -34.88
C GLN A 852 19.35 49.35 -35.15
N ILE A 853 18.45 48.69 -35.87
CA ILE A 853 18.62 47.28 -36.27
C ILE A 853 19.53 47.17 -37.49
N ASN A 854 19.47 48.13 -38.41
CA ASN A 854 20.36 48.18 -39.57
C ASN A 854 21.83 48.32 -39.13
N GLY A 855 22.68 47.43 -39.60
CA GLY A 855 24.10 47.35 -39.25
C GLY A 855 24.42 46.51 -38.01
N THR A 856 23.41 45.92 -37.36
CA THR A 856 23.62 45.10 -36.16
C THR A 856 24.14 43.69 -36.48
N LYS A 857 24.76 43.06 -35.47
CA LYS A 857 25.37 41.73 -35.55
C LYS A 857 24.77 40.77 -34.52
N PRO A 858 23.52 40.30 -34.70
CA PRO A 858 22.93 39.34 -33.77
C PRO A 858 23.81 38.08 -33.64
N ASN A 859 23.85 37.48 -32.45
CA ASN A 859 24.65 36.27 -32.23
C ASN A 859 24.20 35.12 -33.16
N GLU A 860 22.91 35.05 -33.44
CA GLU A 860 22.31 34.09 -34.37
C GLU A 860 22.83 34.28 -35.80
N LEU A 861 23.09 35.52 -36.22
CA LEU A 861 23.68 35.82 -37.53
C LEU A 861 25.12 35.33 -37.61
N PHE A 862 25.91 35.47 -36.53
CA PHE A 862 27.27 34.95 -36.47
C PHE A 862 27.31 33.43 -36.63
N LEU A 863 26.35 32.72 -36.02
CA LEU A 863 26.21 31.26 -36.18
C LEU A 863 25.71 30.87 -37.56
N LEU A 864 24.87 31.70 -38.19
CA LEU A 864 24.32 31.46 -39.53
C LEU A 864 25.33 31.79 -40.65
N LYS A 865 26.30 32.66 -40.38
CA LYS A 865 27.30 33.16 -41.34
C LYS A 865 27.96 32.09 -42.23
N PRO A 866 28.40 30.92 -41.74
CA PRO A 866 29.01 29.90 -42.58
C PRO A 866 28.10 29.37 -43.70
N TYR A 867 26.78 29.54 -43.54
CA TYR A 867 25.75 29.06 -44.44
C TYR A 867 25.20 30.17 -45.34
N ILE A 868 25.68 31.40 -45.21
CA ILE A 868 25.23 32.52 -46.04
C ILE A 868 26.14 32.62 -47.26
N SER A 869 25.59 32.40 -48.46
CA SER A 869 26.34 32.39 -49.71
C SER A 869 26.60 33.79 -50.30
N ASN A 870 25.96 34.84 -49.77
CA ASN A 870 26.09 36.22 -50.24
C ASN A 870 26.42 37.20 -49.10
N GLY A 871 27.42 38.07 -49.29
CA GLY A 871 27.69 39.22 -48.40
C GLY A 871 28.45 38.95 -47.11
N GLY A 872 28.93 37.72 -46.88
CA GLY A 872 29.72 37.37 -45.69
C GLY A 872 28.94 37.35 -44.37
N GLY A 873 27.65 37.73 -44.34
CA GLY A 873 26.77 37.58 -43.19
C GLY A 873 27.23 38.32 -41.93
N ASP A 874 27.99 39.42 -42.07
CA ASP A 874 28.65 40.07 -40.93
C ASP A 874 27.74 41.00 -40.13
N LYS A 875 26.68 41.50 -40.73
CA LYS A 875 25.66 42.37 -40.12
C LYS A 875 24.38 42.37 -40.96
N ILE A 876 23.31 42.90 -40.40
CA ILE A 876 22.04 43.12 -41.12
C ILE A 876 22.16 44.39 -41.97
N TYR A 877 21.79 44.33 -43.25
CA TYR A 877 21.75 45.47 -44.18
C TYR A 877 20.33 45.73 -44.65
N HIS A 878 20.06 46.98 -45.05
CA HIS A 878 18.79 47.42 -45.63
C HIS A 878 17.56 46.98 -44.83
N PHE A 879 17.66 47.02 -43.49
CA PHE A 879 16.55 46.65 -42.64
C PHE A 879 15.40 47.65 -42.78
N VAL A 880 14.21 47.15 -43.12
CA VAL A 880 12.97 47.93 -43.24
C VAL A 880 11.82 47.15 -42.63
N SER A 881 11.02 47.82 -41.79
CA SER A 881 9.79 47.29 -41.24
C SER A 881 8.57 48.13 -41.62
N VAL A 882 7.41 47.49 -41.74
CA VAL A 882 6.12 48.15 -41.98
C VAL A 882 5.14 47.72 -40.91
N ARG A 883 4.34 48.67 -40.42
CA ARG A 883 3.27 48.42 -39.45
C ARG A 883 1.92 48.85 -40.03
N ASN A 884 0.85 48.15 -39.66
CA ASN A 884 -0.52 48.54 -40.00
C ASN A 884 -1.08 49.61 -39.04
N ALA A 885 -2.33 50.02 -39.28
CA ALA A 885 -3.03 51.00 -38.45
C ALA A 885 -3.20 50.58 -36.98
N GLN A 886 -3.12 49.27 -36.68
CA GLN A 886 -3.15 48.73 -35.33
C GLN A 886 -1.75 48.61 -34.70
N ASN A 887 -0.74 49.24 -35.30
CA ASN A 887 0.66 49.23 -34.89
C ASN A 887 1.30 47.82 -34.89
N LYS A 888 0.70 46.85 -35.58
CA LYS A 888 1.26 45.49 -35.72
C LYS A 888 2.21 45.45 -36.90
N ILE A 889 3.31 44.71 -36.75
CA ILE A 889 4.31 44.52 -37.80
C ILE A 889 3.72 43.66 -38.92
N THR A 890 3.57 44.22 -40.12
CA THR A 890 3.05 43.52 -41.31
C THR A 890 4.14 43.04 -42.26
N SER A 891 5.32 43.65 -42.23
CA SER A 891 6.45 43.13 -43.00
C SER A 891 7.79 43.51 -42.40
N ILE A 892 8.78 42.65 -42.57
CA ILE A 892 10.20 42.97 -42.37
C ILE A 892 10.99 42.53 -43.59
N ARG A 893 11.98 43.35 -43.98
CA ARG A 893 12.89 43.05 -45.10
C ARG A 893 14.31 43.42 -44.71
N PHE A 894 15.27 42.59 -45.09
CA PHE A 894 16.69 42.87 -44.89
C PHE A 894 17.57 42.00 -45.78
N SER A 895 18.86 42.33 -45.84
CA SER A 895 19.91 41.60 -46.55
C SER A 895 21.09 41.26 -45.62
N PHE A 896 21.85 40.25 -46.00
CA PHE A 896 23.15 39.88 -45.44
C PHE A 896 24.33 40.56 -46.15
N SER A 897 24.07 41.38 -47.19
CA SER A 897 25.07 42.06 -48.01
C SER A 897 24.68 43.52 -48.28
N GLU A 898 25.66 44.38 -48.50
CA GLU A 898 25.41 45.78 -48.89
C GLU A 898 24.88 45.92 -50.34
N ASN A 899 25.11 44.91 -51.19
CA ASN A 899 24.77 44.98 -52.62
C ASN A 899 23.39 44.39 -52.95
N SER A 900 22.75 43.70 -52.00
CA SER A 900 21.42 43.11 -52.20
C SER A 900 20.35 43.97 -51.54
N GLN A 901 19.25 44.22 -52.26
CA GLN A 901 18.13 45.00 -51.74
C GLN A 901 17.47 44.29 -50.55
N ASN A 902 17.29 42.97 -50.64
CA ASN A 902 16.81 42.12 -49.56
C ASN A 902 17.12 40.65 -49.88
N ASP A 903 17.64 39.93 -48.91
CA ASP A 903 17.82 38.47 -48.96
C ASP A 903 16.70 37.76 -48.19
N VAL A 904 16.05 38.47 -47.27
CA VAL A 904 14.92 37.99 -46.48
C VAL A 904 13.78 39.00 -46.60
N SER A 905 12.57 38.50 -46.90
CA SER A 905 11.33 39.27 -46.84
C SER A 905 10.26 38.45 -46.14
N PHE A 906 9.83 38.90 -44.98
CA PHE A 906 8.72 38.33 -44.24
C PHE A 906 7.51 39.26 -44.37
N LEU A 907 6.35 38.70 -44.73
CA LEU A 907 5.09 39.39 -44.93
C LEU A 907 3.99 38.67 -44.14
N GLU A 908 3.25 39.43 -43.33
CA GLU A 908 2.08 39.01 -42.56
C GLU A 908 1.01 40.10 -42.72
N GLU A 909 0.10 39.92 -43.68
CA GLU A 909 -0.81 40.98 -44.14
C GLU A 909 -1.70 41.54 -43.01
N ASN A 910 -2.09 40.67 -42.06
CA ASN A 910 -2.94 41.03 -40.93
C ASN A 910 -2.15 41.55 -39.69
N GLY A 911 -0.82 41.58 -39.80
CA GLY A 911 0.09 41.96 -38.73
C GLY A 911 0.38 40.83 -37.75
N LEU A 912 1.64 40.73 -37.31
CA LEU A 912 2.12 39.74 -36.36
C LEU A 912 1.33 39.81 -35.04
N PHE A 913 0.84 38.65 -34.59
CA PHE A 913 0.28 38.48 -33.27
C PHE A 913 1.41 38.21 -32.28
N TYR A 914 1.53 39.05 -31.27
CA TYR A 914 2.49 38.88 -30.18
C TYR A 914 1.86 39.36 -28.88
N ASP A 915 2.30 38.77 -27.77
CA ASP A 915 1.90 39.21 -26.45
C ASP A 915 2.77 40.41 -26.04
N PRO A 916 2.18 41.62 -25.88
CA PRO A 916 2.93 42.80 -25.47
C PRO A 916 3.51 42.69 -24.05
N GLU A 917 2.99 41.82 -23.17
CA GLU A 917 3.52 41.62 -21.81
C GLU A 917 4.78 40.74 -21.80
N VAL A 918 4.85 39.77 -22.71
CA VAL A 918 6.00 38.85 -22.82
C VAL A 918 7.12 39.46 -23.66
N GLY A 919 6.81 40.44 -24.51
CA GLY A 919 7.80 41.16 -25.33
C GLY A 919 8.53 40.28 -26.34
N ALA A 920 7.97 39.12 -26.72
CA ALA A 920 8.58 38.17 -27.63
C ALA A 920 7.55 37.55 -28.57
N VAL A 921 7.97 37.25 -29.81
CA VAL A 921 7.13 36.51 -30.77
C VAL A 921 7.22 35.01 -30.47
N ASP A 922 6.08 34.32 -30.50
CA ASP A 922 6.07 32.85 -30.45
C ASP A 922 6.71 32.30 -31.72
N SER A 923 7.72 31.45 -31.55
CA SER A 923 8.43 30.76 -32.64
C SER A 923 7.49 29.98 -33.58
N SER A 924 6.30 29.59 -33.12
CA SER A 924 5.30 28.94 -33.96
C SER A 924 4.81 29.81 -35.12
N TYR A 925 4.94 31.15 -35.00
CA TYR A 925 4.59 32.13 -36.03
C TYR A 925 5.67 32.31 -37.11
N LEU A 926 6.90 31.89 -36.83
CA LEU A 926 8.06 32.05 -37.71
C LEU A 926 8.44 30.76 -38.44
N LYS A 927 7.60 29.72 -38.37
CA LYS A 927 7.90 28.42 -38.96
C LYS A 927 8.14 28.53 -40.46
N ILE A 928 9.36 28.22 -40.88
CA ILE A 928 9.76 28.18 -42.29
C ILE A 928 9.74 26.74 -42.78
N ASP A 929 9.15 26.55 -43.96
CA ASP A 929 9.14 25.25 -44.62
C ASP A 929 10.37 25.11 -45.53
N THR A 930 11.48 24.62 -44.97
CA THR A 930 12.73 24.37 -45.72
C THR A 930 12.63 23.19 -46.67
N SER A 931 11.54 22.42 -46.63
CA SER A 931 11.34 21.30 -47.56
C SER A 931 11.15 21.75 -49.01
N LEU A 932 10.89 23.04 -49.25
CA LEU A 932 10.86 23.63 -50.60
C LEU A 932 12.25 23.98 -51.16
N PHE A 933 13.31 23.76 -50.37
CA PHE A 933 14.68 24.13 -50.70
C PHE A 933 15.42 23.01 -51.43
N ALA A 934 15.96 23.28 -52.62
CA ALA A 934 16.74 22.31 -53.38
C ALA A 934 18.22 22.71 -53.55
N THR A 935 18.56 24.01 -53.62
CA THR A 935 19.96 24.45 -53.74
C THR A 935 20.29 25.77 -52.99
N PRO A 936 21.56 25.98 -52.55
CA PRO A 936 22.05 27.20 -51.84
C PRO A 936 21.78 28.56 -52.50
N SER A 937 21.63 28.56 -53.83
CA SER A 937 21.40 29.76 -54.65
C SER A 937 19.92 29.96 -54.99
N GLN A 938 19.06 29.04 -54.58
CA GLN A 938 17.64 29.07 -54.91
C GLN A 938 16.91 30.12 -54.08
N TYR A 939 16.16 30.96 -54.77
CA TYR A 939 15.09 31.73 -54.15
C TYR A 939 13.94 30.78 -53.81
N PHE A 940 13.53 30.75 -52.54
CA PHE A 940 12.32 30.02 -52.15
C PHE A 940 11.40 30.90 -51.31
N THR A 941 10.11 30.63 -51.47
CA THR A 941 9.02 31.30 -50.78
C THR A 941 8.25 30.27 -49.99
N THR A 942 8.08 30.50 -48.69
CA THR A 942 7.26 29.66 -47.82
C THR A 942 5.97 30.40 -47.51
N CYS A 943 4.83 29.77 -47.81
CA CYS A 943 3.51 30.33 -47.56
C CYS A 943 2.95 29.76 -46.25
N ARG A 944 2.48 30.62 -45.35
CA ARG A 944 1.81 30.16 -44.14
C ARG A 944 0.34 29.86 -44.44
N LYS A 945 -0.04 28.58 -44.40
CA LYS A 945 -1.47 28.18 -44.40
C LYS A 945 -2.06 28.52 -43.03
N LEU A 946 -2.94 29.52 -42.98
CA LEU A 946 -3.81 29.72 -41.82
C LEU A 946 -4.94 28.69 -41.90
N VAL A 947 -4.99 27.78 -40.93
CA VAL A 947 -6.17 26.93 -40.73
C VAL A 947 -7.22 27.84 -40.08
N SER A 948 -8.31 28.13 -40.78
CA SER A 948 -9.45 28.84 -40.17
C SER A 948 -10.09 27.95 -39.11
N GLU A 949 -10.66 28.54 -38.05
CA GLU A 949 -11.37 27.82 -36.97
C GLU A 949 -12.53 26.94 -37.48
N ASN A 950 -12.94 27.10 -38.75
CA ASN A 950 -13.98 26.30 -39.40
C ASN A 950 -13.44 25.23 -40.37
N GLY A 951 -12.13 24.91 -40.35
CA GLY A 951 -11.55 23.82 -41.15
C GLY A 951 -11.57 24.04 -42.67
N SER A 952 -12.02 25.21 -43.14
CA SER A 952 -11.95 25.60 -44.54
C SER A 952 -10.54 26.13 -44.84
N THR A 953 -9.79 25.38 -45.65
CA THR A 953 -8.60 25.86 -46.34
C THR A 953 -9.06 26.63 -47.57
N ASN A 954 -8.98 27.96 -47.54
CA ASN A 954 -9.12 28.74 -48.76
C ASN A 954 -7.94 28.39 -49.69
N SER A 955 -8.18 27.49 -50.64
CA SER A 955 -7.34 27.23 -51.80
C SER A 955 -7.47 28.41 -52.77
N GLY A 956 -6.94 29.56 -52.39
CA GLY A 956 -6.81 30.72 -53.25
C GLY A 956 -5.33 30.98 -53.48
N THR A 957 -4.96 31.26 -54.72
CA THR A 957 -3.64 31.61 -55.27
C THR A 957 -2.91 32.79 -54.61
N ASP A 958 -3.33 33.21 -53.42
CA ASP A 958 -2.91 34.42 -52.73
C ASP A 958 -2.12 34.03 -51.47
N CYS A 959 -0.80 33.87 -51.65
CA CYS A 959 0.16 33.66 -50.57
C CYS A 959 0.34 34.98 -49.79
N LYS A 960 -0.72 35.35 -49.06
CA LYS A 960 -0.88 36.60 -48.29
C LYS A 960 0.10 36.73 -47.13
N ASN A 961 0.43 35.59 -46.52
CA ASN A 961 1.43 35.48 -45.48
C ASN A 961 2.59 34.62 -45.99
N ARG A 962 3.78 35.21 -46.11
CA ARG A 962 4.92 34.53 -46.72
C ARG A 962 6.27 34.97 -46.21
N THR A 963 7.21 34.04 -46.20
CA THR A 963 8.63 34.31 -45.96
C THR A 963 9.42 33.92 -47.20
N GLU A 964 10.09 34.90 -47.78
CA GLU A 964 10.96 34.77 -48.93
C GLU A 964 12.41 34.83 -48.47
N VAL A 965 13.22 33.86 -48.90
CA VAL A 965 14.61 33.72 -48.46
C VAL A 965 15.52 33.43 -49.65
N ARG A 966 16.71 34.05 -49.64
CA ARG A 966 17.79 33.85 -50.62
C ARG A 966 19.12 33.68 -49.89
N TYR A 967 20.05 33.00 -50.56
CA TYR A 967 21.46 32.93 -50.17
C TYR A 967 21.74 32.33 -48.79
N ILE A 968 20.85 31.47 -48.27
CA ILE A 968 21.12 30.63 -47.11
C ILE A 968 21.15 29.19 -47.60
N ASP A 969 22.26 28.49 -47.36
CA ASP A 969 22.39 27.06 -47.57
C ASP A 969 21.74 26.29 -46.41
N PHE A 970 20.51 25.84 -46.62
CA PHE A 970 19.82 24.94 -45.68
C PHE A 970 20.26 23.47 -45.82
N CYS A 971 21.15 23.13 -46.75
CA CYS A 971 21.60 21.76 -47.00
C CYS A 971 23.13 21.63 -47.07
N PRO A 972 23.91 22.17 -46.14
CA PRO A 972 25.36 22.11 -46.26
C PRO A 972 25.87 20.70 -45.97
N ASP A 973 26.97 20.34 -46.61
CA ASP A 973 27.66 19.06 -46.41
C ASP A 973 28.20 18.88 -44.98
N LYS A 974 28.39 19.98 -44.24
CA LYS A 974 28.93 20.00 -42.87
C LYS A 974 28.21 21.03 -42.01
N PHE A 975 27.96 20.69 -40.76
CA PHE A 975 27.57 21.66 -39.74
C PHE A 975 28.82 22.23 -39.06
N CYS A 976 29.06 23.53 -39.23
CA CYS A 976 30.11 24.26 -38.54
C CYS A 976 29.69 24.50 -37.08
N VAL A 977 30.02 23.57 -36.18
CA VAL A 977 29.85 23.77 -34.74
C VAL A 977 30.78 24.93 -34.30
N PRO A 978 30.27 25.98 -33.65
CA PRO A 978 31.14 27.01 -33.09
C PRO A 978 32.07 26.37 -32.05
N ILE A 979 33.38 26.53 -32.23
CA ILE A 979 34.38 26.14 -31.25
C ILE A 979 34.23 27.10 -30.07
N ASN A 980 33.64 26.64 -28.96
CA ASN A 980 33.78 27.32 -27.67
C ASN A 980 35.24 27.24 -27.25
N GLY A 981 36.05 28.24 -27.64
CA GLY A 981 37.40 28.38 -27.14
C GLY A 981 37.36 28.77 -25.66
N GLU A 982 37.88 27.92 -24.78
CA GLU A 982 38.28 28.34 -23.44
C GLU A 982 39.38 29.40 -23.57
N ILE A 983 39.08 30.64 -23.16
CA ILE A 983 40.12 31.63 -22.91
C ILE A 983 40.82 31.20 -21.62
N LYS A 984 41.95 30.51 -21.73
CA LYS A 984 42.90 30.39 -20.62
C LYS A 984 43.56 31.76 -20.43
N ALA A 985 43.05 32.53 -19.47
CA ALA A 985 43.78 33.68 -18.95
C ALA A 985 45.07 33.16 -18.30
N ILE A 986 46.21 33.39 -18.94
CA ILE A 986 47.51 33.29 -18.27
C ILE A 986 47.65 34.58 -17.48
N VAL A 987 47.40 34.51 -16.18
CA VAL A 987 47.74 35.58 -15.25
C VAL A 987 49.25 35.49 -14.98
N PRO A 988 50.02 36.58 -15.16
CA PRO A 988 51.47 36.59 -14.92
C PRO A 988 51.84 36.41 -13.44
#